data_AF-A0A7S4T7P0-F1
#
_entry.id   AF-A0A7S4T7P0-F1
#
_cell.length_a   1.000
_cell.length_b   1.000
_cell.length_c   1.000
_cell.angle_alpha   90.00
_cell.angle_beta   90.00
_cell.angle_gamma   90.00
#
_symmetry.space_group_name_H-M   'P 1'
#
loop_
_entity.id
_entity.type
_entity.pdbx_description
1 polymer ?
#
loop_
_entity_poly.entity_id
_entity_poly.type
_entity_poly.pdbx_seq_one_letter_code
_entity_poly.pdbx_strand_id
1 'polypeptide(L)'
;MLRRVLERRIETGTSLMQLPLSLMLWAFFVLAYYFHEDISNVFFLESGIRMHADGMFIPVQTIDELWDQFQGPFLDTFFVQTNIYGQPQPQTLGPGDNWGLWGRVDTYNQLLGPVRFSTSRKSVEAYGRTPYACSSNVTCGLCRSNTGFQRRGAPIRDNFDCGNWSWTGRRLEFYRDELSGTIQDPSEDLDDHFMFYLYPDVRKAELQETLGYFRERGWMDEKTDYVEIMFFLVNCELGRCRVEQVRLMFRFSQGGGVYYKRLLVPIFLEAFADMKSMAVDFFFFITWLATACFRALLAWRAFVHSQLMSHLLVPANLMEIVILLFALGPMFAVYLGYSVANNVKTMLEPIRALGWDMHASGSEALFEQMFTDIPAWSDSLESARAFANWLTIVLMFRFFLNFGAQPRLRVVTRTLMVVTNDLFHFVLVFVPIVAAYLGSGAVLLGRNYATFATLKAALGAAFRIMMEAEYDWEEWSEEYYWYTTLWSWVFMFMIVLLFLNMVLAIILDVYNEVRTKIGAKAAEPIWTTVYNMGVRIFYFKRWVPWRKLLKELNKGDHLQHSVISAMNIKLAFPRISDAQLYIIFTDCRREMTAQAKRDLDNRTLLLAAGTLMSNLDKANAQVSRFNEEEGQDPIHAWTSPHVSKTSASSMAGWQAGDSFMTTISHSKGAKNPRIKDPEEEERDGFADSGAPTAASPAWLTEVHALLHSQRAWLKHAHWQLQQMQWQMQLAHAAKYQETMQASGANPPVL
;
A
#
# COMPACT_ATOMS: atom_id res chain seq x y z
N MET A 1 -2.36 38.12 -2.36
CA MET A 1 -2.75 36.98 -3.21
C MET A 1 -1.61 36.45 -4.07
N LEU A 2 -1.07 37.26 -4.98
CA LEU A 2 0.02 36.86 -5.89
C LEU A 2 1.20 36.15 -5.19
N ARG A 3 1.62 36.67 -4.03
CA ARG A 3 2.66 36.05 -3.19
C ARG A 3 2.34 34.60 -2.80
N ARG A 4 1.15 34.33 -2.26
CA ARG A 4 0.71 32.97 -1.87
C ARG A 4 0.68 32.01 -3.07
N VAL A 5 0.22 32.50 -4.23
CA VAL A 5 0.19 31.70 -5.47
C VAL A 5 1.59 31.29 -5.90
N LEU A 6 2.55 32.21 -5.80
CA LEU A 6 3.95 31.94 -6.15
C LEU A 6 4.64 31.01 -5.16
N GLU A 7 4.42 31.20 -3.86
CA GLU A 7 4.92 30.30 -2.81
C GLU A 7 4.39 28.87 -3.06
N ARG A 8 3.08 28.72 -3.29
CA ARG A 8 2.46 27.43 -3.64
C ARG A 8 3.05 26.84 -4.92
N ARG A 9 3.25 27.63 -5.99
CA ARG A 9 3.86 27.15 -7.25
C ARG A 9 5.33 26.77 -7.09
N ILE A 10 6.07 27.37 -6.16
CA ILE A 10 7.45 26.97 -5.84
C ILE A 10 7.46 25.58 -5.20
N GLU A 11 6.62 25.36 -4.19
CA GLU A 11 6.48 24.07 -3.50
C GLU A 11 6.01 22.97 -4.47
N THR A 12 4.99 23.28 -5.27
CA THR A 12 4.42 22.33 -6.23
C THR A 12 5.39 22.05 -7.39
N GLY A 13 6.16 23.05 -7.80
CA GLY A 13 7.05 22.98 -8.95
C GLY A 13 8.24 22.04 -8.76
N THR A 14 8.73 21.89 -7.53
CA THR A 14 9.80 20.91 -7.23
C THR A 14 9.30 19.48 -7.31
N SER A 15 8.11 19.19 -6.79
CA SER A 15 7.52 17.84 -6.84
C SER A 15 7.06 17.46 -8.24
N LEU A 16 6.54 18.43 -9.03
CA LEU A 16 6.17 18.21 -10.43
C LEU A 16 7.36 17.86 -11.33
N MET A 17 8.54 18.42 -11.05
CA MET A 17 9.76 18.08 -11.81
C MET A 17 10.28 16.66 -11.51
N GLN A 18 9.91 16.07 -10.37
CA GLN A 18 10.30 14.70 -10.00
C GLN A 18 9.41 13.63 -10.63
N LEU A 19 8.20 14.00 -11.05
CA LEU A 19 7.19 13.07 -11.52
C LEU A 19 7.63 12.34 -12.81
N PRO A 20 8.17 12.99 -13.86
CA PRO A 20 8.69 12.30 -15.03
C PRO A 20 9.84 11.34 -14.72
N LEU A 21 10.76 11.75 -13.84
CA LEU A 21 11.89 10.91 -13.43
C LEU A 21 11.41 9.66 -12.68
N SER A 22 10.39 9.81 -11.84
CA SER A 22 9.80 8.71 -11.09
C SER A 22 9.02 7.75 -12.00
N LEU A 23 8.29 8.28 -12.99
CA LEU A 23 7.64 7.48 -14.04
C LEU A 23 8.66 6.71 -14.87
N MET A 24 9.75 7.35 -15.27
CA MET A 24 10.83 6.71 -16.02
C MET A 24 11.46 5.58 -15.21
N LEU A 25 11.82 5.83 -13.94
CA LEU A 25 12.41 4.80 -13.08
C LEU A 25 11.48 3.57 -12.96
N TRP A 26 10.20 3.80 -12.70
CA TRP A 26 9.22 2.71 -12.61
C TRP A 26 9.06 1.98 -13.95
N ALA A 27 8.92 2.71 -15.06
CA ALA A 27 8.72 2.11 -16.38
C ALA A 27 9.92 1.24 -16.79
N PHE A 28 11.15 1.76 -16.61
CA PHE A 28 12.35 0.98 -16.91
C PHE A 28 12.54 -0.19 -15.95
N PHE A 29 12.18 -0.05 -14.67
CA PHE A 29 12.22 -1.17 -13.73
C PHE A 29 11.25 -2.29 -14.11
N VAL A 30 9.98 -1.96 -14.40
CA VAL A 30 8.97 -2.94 -14.80
C VAL A 30 9.36 -3.61 -16.12
N LEU A 31 9.88 -2.85 -17.08
CA LEU A 31 10.38 -3.42 -18.34
C LEU A 31 11.60 -4.32 -18.11
N ALA A 32 12.55 -3.93 -17.25
CA ALA A 32 13.72 -4.74 -16.90
C ALA A 32 13.28 -6.07 -16.28
N TYR A 33 12.39 -6.01 -15.28
CA TYR A 33 11.85 -7.18 -14.62
C TYR A 33 11.11 -8.11 -15.60
N TYR A 34 10.31 -7.56 -16.51
CA TYR A 34 9.62 -8.31 -17.55
C TYR A 34 10.58 -9.06 -18.49
N PHE A 35 11.64 -8.39 -18.95
CA PHE A 35 12.63 -9.02 -19.85
C PHE A 35 13.50 -10.06 -19.15
N HIS A 36 13.80 -9.87 -17.86
CA HIS A 36 14.62 -10.81 -17.09
C HIS A 36 13.88 -12.10 -16.72
N GLU A 37 12.59 -12.03 -16.40
CA GLU A 37 11.84 -13.22 -15.95
C GLU A 37 11.22 -14.04 -17.09
N ASP A 38 10.98 -13.48 -18.28
CA ASP A 38 10.38 -14.19 -19.43
C ASP A 38 9.21 -15.14 -19.04
N ILE A 39 8.32 -14.61 -18.20
CA ILE A 39 7.31 -15.38 -17.45
C ILE A 39 6.43 -16.23 -18.36
N SER A 40 6.10 -15.72 -19.56
CA SER A 40 5.21 -16.43 -20.49
C SER A 40 5.83 -17.73 -20.98
N ASN A 41 7.10 -17.71 -21.40
CA ASN A 41 7.78 -18.91 -21.88
C ASN A 41 8.08 -19.88 -20.73
N VAL A 42 8.45 -19.36 -19.55
CA VAL A 42 8.59 -20.18 -18.32
C VAL A 42 7.28 -20.92 -18.03
N PHE A 43 6.16 -20.20 -18.03
CA PHE A 43 4.85 -20.79 -17.76
C PHE A 43 4.49 -21.90 -18.75
N PHE A 44 4.69 -21.69 -20.06
CA PHE A 44 4.37 -22.72 -21.04
C PHE A 44 5.20 -23.99 -20.85
N LEU A 45 6.50 -23.84 -20.58
CA LEU A 45 7.40 -24.96 -20.35
C LEU A 45 7.05 -25.72 -19.07
N GLU A 46 6.84 -24.99 -17.96
CA GLU A 46 6.51 -25.60 -16.68
C GLU A 46 5.08 -26.17 -16.64
N SER A 47 4.13 -25.61 -17.40
CA SER A 47 2.73 -26.02 -17.36
C SER A 47 2.52 -27.50 -17.73
N GLY A 48 3.26 -28.00 -18.72
CA GLY A 48 3.23 -29.42 -19.11
C GLY A 48 3.70 -30.32 -17.97
N ILE A 49 4.87 -30.01 -17.40
CA ILE A 49 5.44 -30.73 -16.26
C ILE A 49 4.49 -30.69 -15.05
N ARG A 50 3.89 -29.53 -14.76
CA ARG A 50 2.89 -29.38 -13.68
C ARG A 50 1.68 -30.27 -13.91
N MET A 51 1.11 -30.27 -15.11
CA MET A 51 -0.06 -31.09 -15.44
C MET A 51 0.23 -32.58 -15.31
N HIS A 52 1.38 -33.04 -15.81
CA HIS A 52 1.79 -34.44 -15.66
C HIS A 52 1.99 -34.81 -14.19
N ALA A 53 2.76 -34.02 -13.45
CA ALA A 53 3.08 -34.32 -12.06
C ALA A 53 1.83 -34.26 -11.15
N ASP A 54 0.93 -33.31 -11.39
CA ASP A 54 -0.34 -33.20 -10.66
C ASP A 54 -1.29 -34.35 -10.98
N GLY A 55 -1.40 -34.75 -12.25
CA GLY A 55 -2.20 -35.90 -12.65
C GLY A 55 -1.71 -37.21 -12.05
N MET A 56 -0.40 -37.37 -11.85
CA MET A 56 0.21 -38.54 -11.22
C MET A 56 0.04 -38.57 -9.70
N PHE A 57 0.36 -37.47 -9.01
CA PHE A 57 0.61 -37.50 -7.56
C PHE A 57 -0.48 -36.90 -6.68
N ILE A 58 -1.37 -36.06 -7.20
CA ILE A 58 -2.53 -35.58 -6.41
C ILE A 58 -3.48 -36.71 -5.95
N PRO A 59 -3.80 -37.73 -6.77
CA PRO A 59 -4.74 -38.77 -6.35
C PRO A 59 -4.14 -39.80 -5.39
N VAL A 60 -2.83 -39.78 -5.14
CA VAL A 60 -2.12 -40.79 -4.35
C VAL A 60 -2.43 -40.62 -2.86
N GLN A 61 -2.87 -41.71 -2.22
CA GLN A 61 -3.18 -41.72 -0.79
C GLN A 61 -2.26 -42.66 0.01
N THR A 62 -1.75 -43.72 -0.62
CA THR A 62 -0.93 -44.74 0.04
C THR A 62 0.49 -44.83 -0.52
N ILE A 63 1.40 -45.43 0.26
CA ILE A 63 2.79 -45.69 -0.18
C ILE A 63 2.82 -46.66 -1.37
N ASP A 64 1.92 -47.64 -1.41
CA ASP A 64 1.87 -48.61 -2.51
C ASP A 64 1.41 -47.96 -3.82
N GLU A 65 0.37 -47.12 -3.78
CA GLU A 65 -0.05 -46.32 -4.93
C GLU A 65 1.06 -45.39 -5.40
N LEU A 66 1.83 -44.80 -4.47
CA LEU A 66 2.98 -43.95 -4.81
C LEU A 66 4.04 -44.74 -5.59
N TRP A 67 4.33 -45.98 -5.18
CA TRP A 67 5.23 -46.87 -5.92
C TRP A 67 4.67 -47.25 -7.29
N ASP A 68 3.36 -47.50 -7.41
CA ASP A 68 2.72 -47.78 -8.70
C ASP A 68 2.86 -46.58 -9.66
N GLN A 69 2.71 -45.35 -9.15
CA GLN A 69 2.95 -44.13 -9.93
C GLN A 69 4.43 -44.00 -10.35
N PHE A 70 5.38 -44.36 -9.47
CA PHE A 70 6.80 -44.33 -9.79
C PHE A 70 7.20 -45.36 -10.85
N GLN A 71 6.68 -46.58 -10.77
CA GLN A 71 7.05 -47.69 -11.67
C GLN A 71 6.43 -47.59 -13.06
N GLY A 72 5.27 -46.93 -13.20
CA GLY A 72 4.59 -46.73 -14.47
C GLY A 72 4.65 -45.27 -14.94
N PRO A 73 3.62 -44.45 -14.63
CA PRO A 73 3.46 -43.10 -15.18
C PRO A 73 4.69 -42.19 -15.10
N PHE A 74 5.45 -42.25 -14.00
CA PHE A 74 6.65 -41.45 -13.82
C PHE A 74 7.75 -41.85 -14.82
N LEU A 75 8.05 -43.15 -14.95
CA LEU A 75 9.01 -43.65 -15.94
C LEU A 75 8.52 -43.39 -17.38
N ASP A 76 7.22 -43.52 -17.63
CA ASP A 76 6.62 -43.26 -18.95
C ASP A 76 6.81 -41.80 -19.39
N THR A 77 6.72 -40.87 -18.43
CA THR A 77 6.77 -39.43 -18.70
C THR A 77 8.21 -38.90 -18.76
N PHE A 78 9.07 -39.29 -17.81
CA PHE A 78 10.41 -38.71 -17.66
C PHE A 78 11.53 -39.51 -18.33
N PHE A 79 11.29 -40.78 -18.66
CA PHE A 79 12.28 -41.67 -19.30
C PHE A 79 11.77 -42.16 -20.66
N VAL A 80 11.47 -41.23 -21.56
CA VAL A 80 11.04 -41.55 -22.93
C VAL A 80 12.22 -42.09 -23.73
N GLN A 81 12.08 -43.34 -24.17
CA GLN A 81 13.09 -44.07 -24.95
C GLN A 81 12.59 -44.53 -26.32
N THR A 82 11.27 -44.48 -26.54
CA THR A 82 10.62 -44.90 -27.78
C THR A 82 9.84 -43.74 -28.39
N ASN A 83 9.81 -43.66 -29.72
CA ASN A 83 8.98 -42.69 -30.42
C ASN A 83 7.48 -43.10 -30.38
N ILE A 84 6.62 -42.24 -30.92
CA ILE A 84 5.17 -42.49 -31.04
C ILE A 84 4.82 -43.75 -31.85
N TYR A 85 5.76 -44.29 -32.62
CA TYR A 85 5.62 -45.51 -33.42
C TYR A 85 6.24 -46.74 -32.74
N GLY A 86 6.68 -46.63 -31.48
CA GLY A 86 7.28 -47.72 -30.70
C GLY A 86 8.72 -48.07 -31.09
N GLN A 87 9.40 -47.27 -31.91
CA GLN A 87 10.80 -47.50 -32.28
C GLN A 87 11.74 -46.83 -31.27
N PRO A 88 12.90 -47.44 -30.94
CA PRO A 88 13.87 -46.85 -30.02
C PRO A 88 14.42 -45.54 -30.57
N GLN A 89 14.49 -44.52 -29.73
CA GLN A 89 15.08 -43.24 -30.09
C GLN A 89 16.60 -43.34 -30.15
N PRO A 90 17.26 -42.60 -31.06
CA PRO A 90 18.70 -42.58 -31.12
C PRO A 90 19.29 -41.78 -29.94
N GLN A 91 20.29 -42.36 -29.28
CA GLN A 91 21.09 -41.68 -28.26
C GLN A 91 21.99 -40.58 -28.87
N THR A 92 22.32 -40.66 -30.16
CA THR A 92 23.10 -39.66 -30.91
C THR A 92 22.46 -39.38 -32.28
N LEU A 93 22.29 -38.11 -32.66
CA LEU A 93 21.72 -37.73 -33.98
C LEU A 93 22.78 -37.49 -35.07
N GLY A 94 24.07 -37.40 -34.71
CA GLY A 94 25.17 -37.18 -35.66
C GLY A 94 26.52 -36.90 -34.99
N PRO A 95 27.61 -36.74 -35.77
CA PRO A 95 28.93 -36.40 -35.23
C PRO A 95 28.90 -35.00 -34.59
N GLY A 96 29.01 -34.96 -33.26
CA GLY A 96 28.97 -33.73 -32.44
C GLY A 96 27.74 -33.60 -31.55
N ASP A 97 26.72 -34.45 -31.71
CA ASP A 97 25.58 -34.54 -30.79
C ASP A 97 25.66 -35.82 -29.95
N ASN A 98 26.06 -35.66 -28.70
CA ASN A 98 26.21 -36.76 -27.73
C ASN A 98 24.92 -37.10 -26.99
N TRP A 99 23.82 -36.37 -27.23
CA TRP A 99 22.62 -36.41 -26.38
C TRP A 99 21.34 -36.75 -27.15
N GLY A 100 21.27 -36.55 -28.47
CA GLY A 100 20.24 -37.14 -29.33
C GLY A 100 18.79 -36.80 -28.95
N LEU A 101 17.88 -37.75 -29.17
CA LEU A 101 16.46 -37.63 -28.75
C LEU A 101 16.15 -38.38 -27.46
N TRP A 102 17.05 -39.25 -27.02
CA TRP A 102 16.86 -40.11 -25.85
C TRP A 102 16.68 -39.31 -24.55
N GLY A 103 15.75 -39.73 -23.69
CA GLY A 103 15.52 -39.08 -22.40
C GLY A 103 14.92 -37.67 -22.50
N ARG A 104 14.29 -37.34 -23.63
CA ARG A 104 13.50 -36.11 -23.76
C ARG A 104 12.21 -36.23 -22.95
N VAL A 105 11.93 -35.21 -22.16
CA VAL A 105 10.69 -35.02 -21.43
C VAL A 105 9.85 -34.05 -22.24
N ASP A 106 8.61 -34.43 -22.53
CA ASP A 106 7.78 -33.74 -23.52
C ASP A 106 8.52 -33.61 -24.88
N THR A 107 8.34 -32.50 -25.59
CA THR A 107 8.95 -32.28 -26.92
C THR A 107 10.32 -31.60 -26.85
N TYR A 108 10.54 -30.74 -25.86
CA TYR A 108 11.65 -29.76 -25.86
C TYR A 108 12.60 -29.85 -24.65
N ASN A 109 12.21 -30.55 -23.58
CA ASN A 109 13.04 -30.66 -22.39
C ASN A 109 13.90 -31.92 -22.48
N GLN A 110 15.16 -31.83 -22.07
CA GLN A 110 16.06 -32.98 -22.00
C GLN A 110 16.52 -33.19 -20.56
N LEU A 111 16.46 -34.44 -20.11
CA LEU A 111 16.93 -34.81 -18.77
C LEU A 111 18.45 -34.66 -18.66
N LEU A 112 18.91 -33.95 -17.64
CA LEU A 112 20.31 -33.62 -17.40
C LEU A 112 20.83 -34.38 -16.19
N GLY A 113 21.66 -35.39 -16.43
CA GLY A 113 22.19 -36.28 -15.39
C GLY A 113 21.14 -37.26 -14.85
N PRO A 114 21.42 -37.91 -13.70
CA PRO A 114 20.49 -38.86 -13.08
C PRO A 114 19.30 -38.16 -12.41
N VAL A 115 18.26 -38.94 -12.09
CA VAL A 115 17.19 -38.55 -11.18
C VAL A 115 17.53 -39.04 -9.78
N ARG A 116 17.60 -38.15 -8.80
CA ARG A 116 17.91 -38.49 -7.41
C ARG A 116 16.63 -38.71 -6.61
N PHE A 117 16.52 -39.87 -5.98
CA PHE A 117 15.56 -40.14 -4.92
C PHE A 117 16.28 -40.02 -3.58
N SER A 118 15.77 -39.18 -2.69
CA SER A 118 16.27 -38.99 -1.34
C SER A 118 15.14 -39.21 -0.35
N THR A 119 15.41 -39.93 0.73
CA THR A 119 14.48 -40.11 1.84
C THR A 119 15.13 -39.69 3.14
N SER A 120 14.34 -39.12 4.05
CA SER A 120 14.69 -38.87 5.43
C SER A 120 13.82 -39.74 6.35
N ARG A 121 14.42 -40.27 7.41
CA ARG A 121 13.77 -41.09 8.44
C ARG A 121 14.19 -40.64 9.83
N LYS A 122 13.24 -40.61 10.77
CA LYS A 122 13.45 -40.45 12.23
C LYS A 122 14.29 -41.53 12.93
N SER A 123 14.69 -42.61 12.25
CA SER A 123 15.33 -43.76 12.89
C SER A 123 16.71 -44.03 12.32
N VAL A 124 17.68 -44.13 13.24
CA VAL A 124 19.09 -44.47 13.01
C VAL A 124 19.28 -45.99 12.77
N GLU A 125 18.23 -46.82 12.86
CA GLU A 125 18.32 -48.27 12.66
C GLU A 125 18.62 -48.66 11.20
N ALA A 126 19.34 -49.76 10.99
CA ALA A 126 19.49 -50.35 9.67
C ALA A 126 18.10 -50.76 9.14
N TYR A 127 17.78 -50.40 7.90
CA TYR A 127 16.44 -50.57 7.35
C TYR A 127 16.43 -51.32 6.03
N GLY A 128 15.24 -51.82 5.67
CA GLY A 128 14.98 -52.65 4.52
C GLY A 128 14.70 -54.11 4.91
N ARG A 129 13.75 -54.74 4.21
CA ARG A 129 13.36 -56.13 4.41
C ARG A 129 14.49 -57.06 3.95
N THR A 130 14.88 -57.99 4.83
CA THR A 130 15.79 -59.10 4.51
C THR A 130 15.18 -60.40 5.07
N PRO A 131 15.37 -61.56 4.42
CA PRO A 131 16.19 -61.78 3.23
C PRO A 131 15.55 -61.29 1.91
N TYR A 132 16.35 -60.78 0.97
CA TYR A 132 15.90 -60.45 -0.40
C TYR A 132 16.50 -61.45 -1.40
N ALA A 133 15.64 -62.15 -2.15
CA ALA A 133 16.07 -63.08 -3.19
C ALA A 133 16.23 -62.31 -4.52
N CYS A 134 17.48 -62.05 -4.92
CA CYS A 134 17.72 -61.34 -6.18
C CYS A 134 17.38 -62.22 -7.40
N SER A 135 16.72 -61.61 -8.39
CA SER A 135 16.17 -62.30 -9.57
C SER A 135 16.89 -61.94 -10.88
N SER A 136 17.58 -60.80 -10.92
CA SER A 136 18.27 -60.27 -12.09
C SER A 136 19.67 -59.78 -11.75
N ASN A 137 20.55 -59.62 -12.75
CA ASN A 137 21.90 -59.10 -12.53
C ASN A 137 21.87 -57.68 -11.92
N VAL A 138 20.89 -56.87 -12.28
CA VAL A 138 20.68 -55.51 -11.73
C VAL A 138 20.33 -55.60 -10.25
N THR A 139 19.29 -56.36 -9.90
CA THR A 139 18.85 -56.52 -8.51
C THR A 139 19.89 -57.21 -7.63
N CYS A 140 20.66 -58.16 -8.17
CA CYS A 140 21.78 -58.78 -7.47
C CYS A 140 22.95 -57.81 -7.26
N GLY A 141 23.24 -56.92 -8.23
CA GLY A 141 24.25 -55.88 -8.10
C GLY A 141 23.89 -54.82 -7.05
N LEU A 142 22.63 -54.36 -7.06
CA LEU A 142 22.09 -53.44 -6.04
C LEU A 142 22.11 -54.07 -4.64
N CYS A 143 21.77 -55.36 -4.53
CA CYS A 143 21.86 -56.08 -3.28
C CYS A 143 23.31 -56.16 -2.75
N ARG A 144 24.27 -56.56 -3.60
CA ARG A 144 25.70 -56.66 -3.21
C ARG A 144 26.32 -55.34 -2.79
N SER A 145 25.94 -54.26 -3.45
CA SER A 145 26.41 -52.90 -3.14
C SER A 145 25.67 -52.26 -1.97
N ASN A 146 24.45 -52.73 -1.68
CA ASN A 146 23.52 -52.15 -0.69
C ASN A 146 23.29 -50.65 -0.89
N THR A 147 23.38 -50.20 -2.14
CA THR A 147 23.12 -48.82 -2.54
C THR A 147 21.69 -48.43 -2.21
N GLY A 148 21.49 -47.17 -1.80
CA GLY A 148 20.19 -46.67 -1.34
C GLY A 148 19.83 -46.99 0.12
N PHE A 149 20.44 -48.01 0.75
CA PHE A 149 20.20 -48.37 2.17
C PHE A 149 21.39 -48.04 3.10
N GLN A 150 22.45 -47.46 2.55
CA GLN A 150 23.61 -46.96 3.29
C GLN A 150 23.45 -45.46 3.57
N ARG A 151 23.92 -45.02 4.75
CA ARG A 151 23.95 -43.59 5.09
C ARG A 151 24.94 -42.85 4.21
N ARG A 152 24.69 -41.55 4.01
CA ARG A 152 25.61 -40.66 3.32
C ARG A 152 27.00 -40.69 3.98
N GLY A 153 28.05 -41.00 3.21
CA GLY A 153 29.42 -41.08 3.71
C GLY A 153 29.82 -42.39 4.40
N ALA A 154 28.94 -43.39 4.51
CA ALA A 154 29.32 -44.72 4.97
C ALA A 154 30.25 -45.39 3.94
N PRO A 155 31.32 -46.10 4.37
CA PRO A 155 32.20 -46.81 3.44
C PRO A 155 31.42 -47.90 2.71
N ILE A 156 31.54 -47.92 1.38
CA ILE A 156 30.96 -48.96 0.52
C ILE A 156 31.50 -50.31 0.99
N ARG A 157 30.61 -51.17 1.49
CA ARG A 157 30.96 -52.55 1.82
C ARG A 157 30.87 -53.40 0.57
N ASP A 158 32.01 -53.80 0.03
CA ASP A 158 32.08 -54.85 -0.98
C ASP A 158 31.60 -56.16 -0.36
N ASN A 159 30.57 -56.78 -0.94
CA ASN A 159 29.85 -57.97 -0.45
C ASN A 159 28.88 -57.74 0.72
N PHE A 160 27.87 -56.89 0.51
CA PHE A 160 26.69 -56.92 1.35
C PHE A 160 25.84 -58.16 1.06
N ASP A 161 25.64 -59.01 2.07
CA ASP A 161 24.72 -60.16 2.00
C ASP A 161 23.32 -59.72 2.46
N CYS A 162 22.36 -59.71 1.53
CA CYS A 162 20.96 -59.40 1.83
C CYS A 162 20.21 -60.56 2.52
N GLY A 163 20.91 -61.57 3.06
CA GLY A 163 20.35 -62.86 3.45
C GLY A 163 20.28 -63.22 4.95
N ASN A 164 20.90 -62.50 5.89
CA ASN A 164 20.74 -62.79 7.34
C ASN A 164 21.20 -61.66 8.26
N TRP A 165 20.27 -61.01 8.97
CA TRP A 165 20.58 -60.15 10.13
C TRP A 165 19.67 -60.48 11.31
N SER A 166 20.27 -60.55 12.51
CA SER A 166 19.57 -60.44 13.78
C SER A 166 19.64 -58.99 14.27
N TRP A 167 18.48 -58.37 14.50
CA TRP A 167 18.36 -57.03 15.05
C TRP A 167 19.02 -56.95 16.43
N THR A 168 20.12 -56.22 16.56
CA THR A 168 20.68 -55.84 17.86
C THR A 168 20.62 -54.33 18.04
N GLY A 169 19.54 -53.89 18.69
CA GLY A 169 19.56 -52.94 19.81
C GLY A 169 19.78 -51.45 19.55
N ARG A 170 18.72 -50.66 19.81
CA ARG A 170 18.81 -49.24 20.20
C ARG A 170 19.34 -49.09 21.63
N ARG A 171 20.03 -47.97 21.90
CA ARG A 171 20.07 -47.32 23.22
C ARG A 171 18.98 -46.25 23.24
N LEU A 172 18.08 -46.31 24.21
CA LEU A 172 16.99 -45.36 24.44
C LEU A 172 17.50 -44.15 25.25
N GLU A 173 17.18 -42.93 24.82
CA GLU A 173 17.19 -41.75 25.68
C GLU A 173 15.78 -41.11 25.71
N PHE A 174 15.44 -40.52 26.85
CA PHE A 174 14.12 -39.99 27.17
C PHE A 174 13.87 -38.65 26.47
N TYR A 175 12.80 -38.59 25.67
CA TYR A 175 12.25 -37.36 25.08
C TYR A 175 11.46 -36.58 26.14
N ARG A 176 11.65 -35.25 26.23
CA ARG A 176 10.91 -34.35 27.13
C ARG A 176 9.94 -33.47 26.33
N ASP A 177 8.71 -33.37 26.83
CA ASP A 177 7.54 -32.77 26.18
C ASP A 177 7.65 -31.28 25.82
N GLU A 178 8.66 -30.57 26.32
CA GLU A 178 8.85 -29.12 26.16
C GLU A 178 9.42 -28.72 24.77
N LEU A 179 9.99 -29.67 24.02
CA LEU A 179 10.65 -29.45 22.72
C LEU A 179 9.73 -29.73 21.51
N SER A 180 8.44 -29.97 21.76
CA SER A 180 7.47 -30.49 20.79
C SER A 180 6.72 -29.41 20.01
N GLY A 181 7.37 -28.29 19.66
CA GLY A 181 6.84 -27.22 18.78
C GLY A 181 6.59 -27.64 17.31
N THR A 182 6.22 -28.91 17.12
CA THR A 182 5.29 -29.46 16.12
C THR A 182 5.70 -29.46 14.65
N ILE A 183 6.40 -30.55 14.30
CA ILE A 183 6.97 -30.97 13.01
C ILE A 183 8.33 -30.31 12.74
N GLN A 184 9.38 -31.10 13.00
CA GLN A 184 10.75 -30.80 12.58
C GLN A 184 10.79 -30.63 11.06
N ASP A 185 11.47 -29.57 10.62
CA ASP A 185 12.13 -29.55 9.30
C ASP A 185 12.95 -30.84 9.14
N PRO A 186 13.19 -31.34 7.90
CA PRO A 186 14.05 -32.51 7.72
C PRO A 186 15.29 -32.33 8.58
N SER A 187 15.67 -33.37 9.33
CA SER A 187 16.84 -33.30 10.22
C SER A 187 17.99 -32.66 9.44
N GLU A 188 18.47 -31.48 9.88
CA GLU A 188 19.65 -30.85 9.27
C GLU A 188 20.89 -31.76 9.38
N ASP A 189 20.80 -32.80 10.22
CA ASP A 189 21.73 -33.92 10.28
C ASP A 189 21.70 -34.72 8.96
N LEU A 190 22.71 -34.46 8.14
CA LEU A 190 23.08 -35.17 6.91
C LEU A 190 23.16 -36.70 7.06
N ASP A 191 23.23 -37.20 8.30
CA ASP A 191 23.42 -38.59 8.67
C ASP A 191 22.14 -39.46 8.53
N ASP A 192 20.96 -38.85 8.38
CA ASP A 192 19.66 -39.56 8.27
C ASP A 192 19.06 -39.56 6.86
N HIS A 193 19.84 -39.17 5.85
CA HIS A 193 19.43 -39.19 4.45
C HIS A 193 19.93 -40.43 3.71
N PHE A 194 19.00 -41.13 3.06
CA PHE A 194 19.29 -42.24 2.18
C PHE A 194 18.90 -41.90 0.76
N MET A 195 19.73 -42.28 -0.22
CA MET A 195 19.49 -41.87 -1.60
C MET A 195 19.95 -42.90 -2.61
N PHE A 196 19.25 -42.92 -3.74
CA PHE A 196 19.64 -43.68 -4.91
C PHE A 196 19.37 -42.86 -6.18
N TYR A 197 19.99 -43.29 -7.27
CA TYR A 197 19.91 -42.62 -8.57
C TYR A 197 19.23 -43.53 -9.59
N LEU A 198 18.39 -42.92 -10.43
CA LEU A 198 17.96 -43.51 -11.69
C LEU A 198 18.70 -42.81 -12.83
N TYR A 199 19.47 -43.57 -13.58
CA TYR A 199 20.26 -43.03 -14.69
C TYR A 199 19.50 -43.17 -16.01
N PRO A 200 19.40 -42.10 -16.82
CA PRO A 200 18.60 -42.16 -18.04
C PRO A 200 19.22 -42.95 -19.21
N ASP A 201 20.50 -43.30 -19.17
CA ASP A 201 21.16 -44.18 -20.16
C ASP A 201 20.66 -45.63 -20.09
N VAL A 202 20.23 -46.06 -18.90
CA VAL A 202 19.70 -47.39 -18.63
C VAL A 202 18.33 -47.60 -19.29
N ARG A 203 18.05 -48.80 -19.79
CA ARG A 203 16.75 -49.11 -20.42
C ARG A 203 15.63 -49.03 -19.39
N LYS A 204 14.46 -48.56 -19.82
CA LYS A 204 13.28 -48.40 -18.97
C LYS A 204 12.88 -49.68 -18.21
N ALA A 205 13.02 -50.86 -18.83
CA ALA A 205 12.75 -52.14 -18.17
C ALA A 205 13.68 -52.40 -16.97
N GLU A 206 14.95 -52.04 -17.09
CA GLU A 206 15.94 -52.17 -16.01
C GLU A 206 15.72 -51.13 -14.90
N LEU A 207 15.25 -49.93 -15.25
CA LEU A 207 14.80 -48.91 -14.28
C LEU A 207 13.58 -49.38 -13.49
N GLN A 208 12.64 -50.05 -14.15
CA GLN A 208 11.47 -50.64 -13.50
C GLN A 208 11.88 -51.77 -12.54
N GLU A 209 12.84 -52.62 -12.91
CA GLU A 209 13.41 -53.63 -11.99
C GLU A 209 14.12 -52.98 -10.80
N THR A 210 14.83 -51.87 -11.02
CA THR A 210 15.52 -51.11 -9.96
C THR A 210 14.53 -50.55 -8.95
N LEU A 211 13.43 -49.96 -9.42
CA LEU A 211 12.33 -49.51 -8.54
C LEU A 211 11.62 -50.70 -7.87
N GLY A 212 11.48 -51.83 -8.54
CA GLY A 212 10.96 -53.09 -7.98
C GLY A 212 11.77 -53.54 -6.77
N TYR A 213 13.09 -53.53 -6.89
CA TYR A 213 14.00 -53.83 -5.79
C TYR A 213 13.78 -52.92 -4.57
N PHE A 214 13.72 -51.60 -4.76
CA PHE A 214 13.50 -50.66 -3.64
C PHE A 214 12.12 -50.81 -3.00
N ARG A 215 11.08 -51.12 -3.80
CA ARG A 215 9.73 -51.42 -3.31
C ARG A 215 9.70 -52.70 -2.46
N GLU A 216 10.19 -53.81 -3.00
CA GLU A 216 10.18 -55.12 -2.33
C GLU A 216 11.02 -55.12 -1.05
N ARG A 217 12.13 -54.39 -1.08
CA ARG A 217 13.01 -54.22 0.06
C ARG A 217 12.49 -53.18 1.06
N GLY A 218 11.38 -52.50 0.81
CA GLY A 218 10.77 -51.56 1.77
C GLY A 218 11.62 -50.31 2.01
N TRP A 219 12.11 -49.68 0.93
CA TRP A 219 12.85 -48.43 1.00
C TRP A 219 12.02 -47.27 1.58
N MET A 220 10.72 -47.24 1.25
CA MET A 220 9.72 -46.41 1.94
C MET A 220 8.92 -47.28 2.91
N ASP A 221 8.81 -46.85 4.16
CA ASP A 221 8.00 -47.53 5.18
C ASP A 221 7.32 -46.53 6.14
N GLU A 222 6.64 -47.04 7.16
CA GLU A 222 5.90 -46.23 8.15
C GLU A 222 6.77 -45.24 8.95
N LYS A 223 8.11 -45.37 8.92
CA LYS A 223 9.03 -44.45 9.59
C LYS A 223 9.65 -43.44 8.63
N THR A 224 9.34 -43.52 7.35
CA THR A 224 9.72 -42.50 6.37
C THR A 224 8.95 -41.22 6.64
N ASP A 225 9.66 -40.10 6.77
CA ASP A 225 9.04 -38.80 7.06
C ASP A 225 8.92 -37.94 5.79
N TYR A 226 9.95 -37.99 4.95
CA TYR A 226 10.06 -37.14 3.78
C TYR A 226 10.78 -37.86 2.66
N VAL A 227 10.20 -37.80 1.46
CA VAL A 227 10.84 -38.27 0.22
C VAL A 227 10.91 -37.10 -0.75
N GLU A 228 12.10 -36.91 -1.32
CA GLU A 228 12.38 -35.90 -2.34
C GLU A 228 12.87 -36.60 -3.61
N ILE A 229 12.24 -36.26 -4.73
CA ILE A 229 12.73 -36.58 -6.06
C ILE A 229 13.23 -35.28 -6.67
N MET A 230 14.50 -35.26 -7.04
CA MET A 230 15.13 -34.09 -7.66
C MET A 230 15.79 -34.49 -8.99
N PHE A 231 15.55 -33.68 -10.01
CA PHE A 231 16.21 -33.80 -11.30
C PHE A 231 16.22 -32.46 -12.03
N PHE A 232 17.06 -32.36 -13.05
CA PHE A 232 17.25 -31.15 -13.83
C PHE A 232 16.87 -31.40 -15.28
N LEU A 233 16.16 -30.46 -15.88
CA LEU A 233 15.81 -30.49 -17.30
C LEU A 233 16.47 -29.31 -18.00
N VAL A 234 17.13 -29.54 -19.12
CA VAL A 234 17.66 -28.47 -19.96
C VAL A 234 16.71 -28.22 -21.12
N ASN A 235 16.42 -26.94 -21.39
CA ASN A 235 15.69 -26.51 -22.58
C ASN A 235 16.41 -25.35 -23.23
N CYS A 236 16.71 -25.51 -24.52
CA CYS A 236 17.34 -24.50 -25.37
C CYS A 236 16.53 -24.20 -26.64
N GLU A 237 15.36 -24.81 -26.82
CA GLU A 237 14.54 -24.69 -28.02
C GLU A 237 13.51 -23.56 -27.90
N LEU A 238 13.07 -23.23 -26.67
CA LEU A 238 12.07 -22.19 -26.40
C LEU A 238 12.69 -21.00 -25.64
N GLY A 239 12.86 -19.88 -26.36
CA GLY A 239 13.40 -18.65 -25.78
C GLY A 239 14.86 -18.78 -25.37
N ARG A 240 15.22 -18.26 -24.20
CA ARG A 240 16.58 -18.41 -23.66
C ARG A 240 16.81 -19.83 -23.14
N CYS A 241 18.01 -20.35 -23.40
CA CYS A 241 18.52 -21.58 -22.79
C CYS A 241 18.44 -21.49 -21.26
N ARG A 242 17.83 -22.52 -20.65
CA ARG A 242 17.61 -22.58 -19.21
C ARG A 242 17.70 -24.01 -18.70
N VAL A 243 17.98 -24.11 -17.41
CA VAL A 243 17.94 -25.35 -16.65
C VAL A 243 16.79 -25.24 -15.66
N GLU A 244 15.83 -26.13 -15.77
CA GLU A 244 14.68 -26.24 -14.89
C GLU A 244 15.02 -27.25 -13.79
N GLN A 245 15.03 -26.78 -12.55
CA GLN A 245 15.10 -27.67 -11.40
C GLN A 245 13.69 -28.16 -11.07
N VAL A 246 13.50 -29.48 -11.10
CA VAL A 246 12.25 -30.12 -10.67
C VAL A 246 12.48 -30.79 -9.32
N ARG A 247 11.72 -30.37 -8.31
CA ARG A 247 11.72 -30.96 -6.97
C ARG A 247 10.31 -31.42 -6.62
N LEU A 248 10.12 -32.73 -6.55
CA LEU A 248 8.88 -33.37 -6.10
C LEU A 248 9.08 -33.83 -4.66
N MET A 249 8.22 -33.35 -3.76
CA MET A 249 8.34 -33.55 -2.32
C MET A 249 7.12 -34.27 -1.81
N PHE A 250 7.34 -35.37 -1.12
CA PHE A 250 6.32 -36.18 -0.47
C PHE A 250 6.57 -36.16 1.03
N ARG A 251 5.58 -35.68 1.79
CA ARG A 251 5.62 -35.67 3.25
C ARG A 251 4.66 -36.72 3.77
N PHE A 252 5.15 -37.57 4.65
CA PHE A 252 4.36 -38.60 5.31
C PHE A 252 3.96 -38.08 6.69
N SER A 253 2.66 -37.94 6.90
CA SER A 253 2.14 -37.59 8.22
C SER A 253 2.22 -38.82 9.14
N GLN A 254 2.40 -38.57 10.43
CA GLN A 254 2.28 -39.63 11.45
C GLN A 254 0.89 -40.27 11.47
N GLY A 255 -0.13 -39.59 10.91
CA GLY A 255 -1.45 -40.13 10.69
C GLY A 255 -1.56 -41.07 9.47
N GLY A 256 -0.45 -41.38 8.78
CA GLY A 256 -0.41 -42.28 7.62
C GLY A 256 -0.72 -41.64 6.27
N GLY A 257 -1.13 -40.37 6.23
CA GLY A 257 -1.42 -39.65 4.99
C GLY A 257 -0.17 -39.19 4.25
N VAL A 258 -0.22 -39.19 2.91
CA VAL A 258 0.82 -38.69 2.01
C VAL A 258 0.45 -37.31 1.48
N TYR A 259 1.37 -36.35 1.59
CA TYR A 259 1.18 -34.97 1.12
C TYR A 259 2.21 -34.63 0.06
N TYR A 260 1.73 -34.26 -1.13
CA TYR A 260 2.55 -33.93 -2.28
C TYR A 260 2.73 -32.41 -2.44
N LYS A 261 3.96 -31.98 -2.72
CA LYS A 261 4.30 -30.62 -3.11
C LYS A 261 5.33 -30.66 -4.24
N ARG A 262 5.14 -29.86 -5.28
CA ARG A 262 6.11 -29.65 -6.35
C ARG A 262 6.72 -28.25 -6.27
N LEU A 263 7.99 -28.15 -6.61
CA LEU A 263 8.69 -26.90 -6.87
C LEU A 263 9.40 -27.01 -8.22
N LEU A 264 9.21 -26.00 -9.05
CA LEU A 264 9.83 -25.84 -10.36
C LEU A 264 10.55 -24.50 -10.34
N VAL A 265 11.85 -24.51 -10.58
CA VAL A 265 12.67 -23.30 -10.52
C VAL A 265 13.51 -23.17 -11.79
N PRO A 266 13.27 -22.15 -12.62
CA PRO A 266 14.05 -21.92 -13.82
C PRO A 266 15.36 -21.20 -13.48
N ILE A 267 16.45 -21.66 -14.07
CA ILE A 267 17.76 -20.98 -14.04
C ILE A 267 18.14 -20.64 -15.48
N PHE A 268 18.17 -19.35 -15.79
CA PHE A 268 18.58 -18.87 -17.11
C PHE A 268 20.10 -19.01 -17.27
N LEU A 269 20.55 -19.65 -18.35
CA LEU A 269 21.98 -19.79 -18.65
C LEU A 269 22.57 -18.49 -19.23
N GLU A 270 21.74 -17.56 -19.69
CA GLU A 270 22.19 -16.27 -20.20
C GLU A 270 21.51 -15.13 -19.43
N ALA A 271 22.33 -14.19 -18.94
CA ALA A 271 21.85 -13.06 -18.15
C ALA A 271 20.98 -12.08 -18.97
N PHE A 272 21.25 -11.92 -20.26
CA PHE A 272 20.51 -11.01 -21.14
C PHE A 272 20.04 -11.75 -22.39
N ALA A 273 18.75 -11.64 -22.72
CA ALA A 273 18.18 -12.26 -23.93
C ALA A 273 18.61 -11.54 -25.21
N ASP A 274 18.61 -10.21 -25.17
CA ASP A 274 18.73 -9.33 -26.33
C ASP A 274 19.41 -8.01 -25.96
N MET A 275 19.91 -7.29 -26.97
CA MET A 275 20.39 -5.91 -26.79
C MET A 275 19.32 -4.98 -26.18
N LYS A 276 18.03 -5.26 -26.43
CA LYS A 276 16.91 -4.51 -25.84
C LYS A 276 16.86 -4.64 -24.32
N SER A 277 17.07 -5.85 -23.78
CA SER A 277 17.11 -6.10 -22.35
C SER A 277 18.28 -5.35 -21.70
N MET A 278 19.47 -5.40 -22.31
CA MET A 278 20.64 -4.64 -21.84
C MET A 278 20.40 -3.12 -21.86
N ALA A 279 19.74 -2.60 -22.89
CA ALA A 279 19.43 -1.17 -22.99
C ALA A 279 18.45 -0.72 -21.88
N VAL A 280 17.43 -1.52 -21.57
CA VAL A 280 16.46 -1.21 -20.52
C VAL A 280 17.11 -1.17 -19.15
N ASP A 281 17.99 -2.14 -18.83
CA ASP A 281 18.76 -2.16 -17.59
C ASP A 281 19.69 -0.95 -17.47
N PHE A 282 20.35 -0.57 -18.57
CA PHE A 282 21.17 0.65 -18.62
C PHE A 282 20.34 1.90 -18.31
N PHE A 283 19.15 2.04 -18.92
CA PHE A 283 18.27 3.19 -18.63
C PHE A 283 17.70 3.15 -17.20
N PHE A 284 17.43 1.97 -16.65
CA PHE A 284 17.07 1.81 -15.24
C PHE A 284 18.20 2.30 -14.32
N PHE A 285 19.44 1.86 -14.55
CA PHE A 285 20.60 2.31 -13.78
C PHE A 285 20.83 3.82 -13.89
N ILE A 286 20.76 4.39 -15.10
CA ILE A 286 20.94 5.83 -15.32
C ILE A 286 19.83 6.65 -14.66
N THR A 287 18.58 6.20 -14.69
CA THR A 287 17.46 6.90 -14.05
C THR A 287 17.50 6.78 -12.53
N TRP A 288 17.97 5.65 -11.99
CA TRP A 288 18.29 5.49 -10.58
C TRP A 288 19.41 6.45 -10.16
N LEU A 289 20.52 6.48 -10.90
CA LEU A 289 21.66 7.36 -10.62
C LEU A 289 21.24 8.84 -10.67
N ALA A 290 20.48 9.25 -11.68
CA ALA A 290 19.94 10.60 -11.78
C ALA A 290 19.05 10.95 -10.58
N THR A 291 18.22 10.01 -10.11
CA THR A 291 17.40 10.19 -8.90
C THR A 291 18.27 10.31 -7.64
N ALA A 292 19.26 9.44 -7.48
CA ALA A 292 20.19 9.44 -6.36
C ALA A 292 20.98 10.75 -6.30
N CYS A 293 21.56 11.19 -7.42
CA CYS A 293 22.26 12.47 -7.53
C CYS A 293 21.34 13.65 -7.21
N PHE A 294 20.11 13.67 -7.73
CA PHE A 294 19.16 14.74 -7.43
C PHE A 294 18.83 14.82 -5.93
N ARG A 295 18.60 13.67 -5.28
CA ARG A 295 18.32 13.60 -3.84
C ARG A 295 19.54 13.96 -2.99
N ALA A 296 20.72 13.50 -3.37
CA ALA A 296 21.98 13.87 -2.73
C ALA A 296 22.24 15.39 -2.80
N LEU A 297 21.96 16.03 -3.94
CA LEU A 297 22.08 17.49 -4.08
C LEU A 297 21.09 18.25 -3.19
N LEU A 298 19.86 17.74 -3.00
CA LEU A 298 18.90 18.34 -2.07
C LEU A 298 19.33 18.17 -0.61
N ALA A 299 19.79 16.98 -0.24
CA ALA A 299 20.32 16.71 1.10
C ALA A 299 21.56 17.57 1.38
N TRP A 300 22.46 17.72 0.41
CA TRP A 300 23.64 18.58 0.50
C TRP A 300 23.25 20.05 0.72
N ARG A 301 22.26 20.56 -0.01
CA ARG A 301 21.75 21.92 0.22
C ARG A 301 21.17 22.09 1.62
N ALA A 302 20.42 21.10 2.11
CA ALA A 302 19.90 21.12 3.48
C ALA A 302 21.02 21.07 4.53
N PHE A 303 22.08 20.31 4.26
CA PHE A 303 23.28 20.26 5.10
C PHE A 303 24.00 21.61 5.18
N VAL A 304 24.20 22.29 4.04
CA VAL A 304 24.78 23.65 4.00
C VAL A 304 23.97 24.66 4.80
N HIS A 305 22.64 24.45 4.91
CA HIS A 305 21.75 25.26 5.74
C HIS A 305 21.54 24.74 7.17
N SER A 306 22.34 23.77 7.63
CA SER A 306 22.25 23.15 8.97
C SER A 306 20.88 22.53 9.30
N GLN A 307 20.11 22.14 8.28
CA GLN A 307 18.76 21.58 8.37
C GLN A 307 18.70 20.13 7.83
N LEU A 308 19.81 19.39 7.93
CA LEU A 308 19.89 18.03 7.36
C LEU A 308 18.89 17.08 8.03
N MET A 309 18.89 17.01 9.37
CA MET A 309 18.03 16.06 10.10
C MET A 309 16.55 16.38 9.93
N SER A 310 16.18 17.67 9.93
CA SER A 310 14.81 18.08 9.66
C SER A 310 14.39 17.77 8.22
N HIS A 311 15.30 17.83 7.24
CA HIS A 311 15.02 17.43 5.87
C HIS A 311 14.89 15.89 5.72
N LEU A 312 15.74 15.11 6.38
CA LEU A 312 15.75 13.64 6.28
C LEU A 312 14.55 12.99 6.97
N LEU A 313 14.12 13.52 8.12
CA LEU A 313 13.01 12.98 8.90
C LEU A 313 11.62 13.31 8.33
N VAL A 314 11.54 14.07 7.24
CA VAL A 314 10.28 14.23 6.50
C VAL A 314 9.91 12.88 5.87
N PRO A 315 8.71 12.32 6.14
CA PRO A 315 8.32 10.98 5.69
C PRO A 315 8.50 10.73 4.19
N ALA A 316 8.22 11.75 3.35
CA ALA A 316 8.40 11.64 1.91
C ALA A 316 9.88 11.51 1.48
N ASN A 317 10.80 12.17 2.19
CA ASN A 317 12.24 12.07 1.90
C ASN A 317 12.82 10.76 2.44
N LEU A 318 12.36 10.31 3.61
CA LEU A 318 12.73 9.01 4.17
C LEU A 318 12.33 7.87 3.22
N MET A 319 11.09 7.89 2.72
CA MET A 319 10.60 6.88 1.76
C MET A 319 11.45 6.85 0.48
N GLU A 320 11.88 8.01 -0.02
CA GLU A 320 12.72 8.09 -1.22
C GLU A 320 14.13 7.51 -0.99
N ILE A 321 14.69 7.67 0.21
CA ILE A 321 15.95 7.01 0.58
C ILE A 321 15.76 5.49 0.65
N VAL A 322 14.67 5.03 1.26
CA VAL A 322 14.32 3.60 1.33
C VAL A 322 14.18 3.04 -0.09
N ILE A 323 13.48 3.73 -1.00
CA ILE A 323 13.36 3.32 -2.41
C ILE A 323 14.73 3.21 -3.09
N LEU A 324 15.61 4.18 -2.88
CA LEU A 324 16.94 4.16 -3.50
C LEU A 324 17.81 3.01 -2.99
N LEU A 325 17.72 2.68 -1.70
CA LEU A 325 18.40 1.54 -1.09
C LEU A 325 17.81 0.21 -1.57
N PHE A 326 16.48 0.08 -1.58
CA PHE A 326 15.80 -1.11 -2.10
C PHE A 326 16.08 -1.33 -3.59
N ALA A 327 16.24 -0.26 -4.38
CA ALA A 327 16.58 -0.38 -5.80
C ALA A 327 17.97 -0.98 -6.09
N LEU A 328 18.86 -1.06 -5.09
CA LEU A 328 20.14 -1.76 -5.22
C LEU A 328 19.96 -3.29 -5.28
N GLY A 329 18.92 -3.83 -4.63
CA GLY A 329 18.73 -5.28 -4.58
C GLY A 329 18.48 -5.93 -5.94
N PRO A 330 17.62 -5.38 -6.82
CA PRO A 330 17.48 -5.89 -8.19
C PRO A 330 18.76 -5.78 -9.04
N MET A 331 19.58 -4.74 -8.82
CA MET A 331 20.89 -4.64 -9.49
C MET A 331 21.81 -5.77 -9.02
N PHE A 332 21.81 -6.05 -7.72
CA PHE A 332 22.50 -7.21 -7.16
C PHE A 332 21.90 -8.53 -7.67
N ALA A 333 20.58 -8.61 -7.89
CA ALA A 333 19.91 -9.78 -8.45
C ALA A 333 20.38 -10.10 -9.88
N VAL A 334 20.56 -9.08 -10.73
CA VAL A 334 21.12 -9.26 -12.08
C VAL A 334 22.56 -9.77 -12.01
N TYR A 335 23.39 -9.21 -11.11
CA TYR A 335 24.74 -9.69 -10.88
C TYR A 335 24.76 -11.15 -10.36
N LEU A 336 23.89 -11.47 -9.40
CA LEU A 336 23.73 -12.81 -8.85
C LEU A 336 23.29 -13.79 -9.94
N GLY A 337 22.32 -13.41 -10.78
CA GLY A 337 21.88 -14.21 -11.93
C GLY A 337 23.00 -14.49 -12.92
N TYR A 338 23.81 -13.48 -13.24
CA TYR A 338 25.00 -13.67 -14.08
C TYR A 338 26.03 -14.61 -13.43
N SER A 339 26.30 -14.45 -12.13
CA SER A 339 27.24 -15.32 -11.40
C SER A 339 26.75 -16.76 -11.34
N VAL A 340 25.46 -16.97 -11.02
CA VAL A 340 24.85 -18.31 -10.96
C VAL A 340 24.85 -18.95 -12.35
N ALA A 341 24.48 -18.21 -13.40
CA ALA A 341 24.49 -18.73 -14.76
C ALA A 341 25.88 -19.23 -15.19
N ASN A 342 26.94 -18.47 -14.85
CA ASN A 342 28.31 -18.90 -15.14
C ASN A 342 28.73 -20.11 -14.30
N ASN A 343 28.42 -20.12 -13.01
CA ASN A 343 28.74 -21.26 -12.13
C ASN A 343 28.03 -22.54 -12.60
N VAL A 344 26.75 -22.44 -12.97
CA VAL A 344 25.98 -23.55 -13.53
C VAL A 344 26.60 -24.00 -14.86
N LYS A 345 26.95 -23.10 -15.78
CA LYS A 345 27.66 -23.49 -17.01
C LYS A 345 28.95 -24.26 -16.74
N THR A 346 29.81 -23.74 -15.86
CA THR A 346 31.08 -24.40 -15.52
C THR A 346 30.89 -25.77 -14.89
N MET A 347 29.79 -25.95 -14.13
CA MET A 347 29.42 -27.23 -13.54
C MET A 347 28.84 -28.21 -14.57
N LEU A 348 28.08 -27.70 -15.56
CA LEU A 348 27.42 -28.52 -16.56
C LEU A 348 28.33 -28.96 -17.71
N GLU A 349 29.40 -28.22 -18.02
CA GLU A 349 30.39 -28.58 -19.04
C GLU A 349 30.94 -30.01 -18.89
N PRO A 350 31.48 -30.44 -17.73
CA PRO A 350 31.95 -31.81 -17.54
C PRO A 350 30.82 -32.85 -17.60
N ILE A 351 29.63 -32.52 -17.07
CA ILE A 351 28.45 -33.41 -17.13
C ILE A 351 28.04 -33.64 -18.58
N ARG A 352 28.02 -32.58 -19.39
CA ARG A 352 27.66 -32.67 -20.81
C ARG A 352 28.72 -33.40 -21.63
N ALA A 353 29.99 -33.33 -21.24
CA ALA A 353 31.09 -34.03 -21.89
C ALA A 353 31.04 -35.55 -21.69
N LEU A 354 30.48 -36.04 -20.57
CA LEU A 354 30.25 -37.47 -20.33
C LEU A 354 29.27 -38.09 -21.33
N GLY A 355 28.32 -37.31 -21.87
CA GLY A 355 27.26 -37.83 -22.74
C GLY A 355 26.41 -38.86 -21.99
N TRP A 356 26.13 -39.99 -22.64
CA TRP A 356 25.37 -41.10 -22.04
C TRP A 356 26.21 -42.04 -21.17
N ASP A 357 27.53 -41.86 -21.06
CA ASP A 357 28.37 -42.68 -20.15
C ASP A 357 28.32 -42.15 -18.72
N MET A 358 27.16 -42.31 -18.08
CA MET A 358 26.90 -41.78 -16.74
C MET A 358 27.44 -42.65 -15.60
N HIS A 359 27.93 -43.86 -15.92
CA HIS A 359 28.55 -44.76 -14.96
C HIS A 359 30.10 -44.67 -14.95
N ALA A 360 30.68 -43.72 -15.68
CA ALA A 360 32.11 -43.48 -15.69
C ALA A 360 32.66 -43.21 -14.27
N SER A 361 33.84 -43.73 -13.97
CA SER A 361 34.48 -43.58 -12.65
C SER A 361 34.69 -42.10 -12.28
N GLY A 362 34.13 -41.66 -11.15
CA GLY A 362 34.22 -40.27 -10.68
C GLY A 362 33.01 -39.38 -11.02
N SER A 363 32.05 -39.88 -11.81
CA SER A 363 30.80 -39.17 -12.15
C SER A 363 29.88 -38.97 -10.93
N GLU A 364 29.87 -39.89 -9.97
CA GLU A 364 29.04 -39.80 -8.75
C GLU A 364 29.34 -38.53 -7.94
N ALA A 365 30.62 -38.19 -7.75
CA ALA A 365 31.02 -36.98 -7.03
C ALA A 365 30.56 -35.69 -7.74
N LEU A 366 30.55 -35.71 -9.08
CA LEU A 366 30.08 -34.60 -9.91
C LEU A 366 28.57 -34.42 -9.78
N PHE A 367 27.80 -35.51 -9.82
CA PHE A 367 26.35 -35.46 -9.63
C PHE A 367 25.98 -35.05 -8.21
N GLU A 368 26.67 -35.55 -7.20
CA GLU A 368 26.51 -35.11 -5.80
C GLU A 368 26.68 -33.61 -5.68
N GLN A 369 27.75 -33.05 -6.25
CA GLN A 369 27.97 -31.62 -6.26
C GLN A 369 26.82 -30.89 -6.98
N MET A 370 26.34 -31.42 -8.12
CA MET A 370 25.22 -30.83 -8.87
C MET A 370 23.96 -30.71 -8.01
N PHE A 371 23.65 -31.75 -7.23
CA PHE A 371 22.48 -31.77 -6.36
C PHE A 371 22.65 -31.02 -5.03
N THR A 372 23.85 -30.54 -4.69
CA THR A 372 24.06 -29.64 -3.54
C THR A 372 24.08 -28.18 -3.96
N ASP A 373 24.80 -27.86 -5.04
CA ASP A 373 25.12 -26.48 -5.40
C ASP A 373 23.99 -25.81 -6.19
N ILE A 374 23.37 -26.52 -7.16
CA ILE A 374 22.28 -25.96 -7.97
C ILE A 374 21.08 -25.57 -7.11
N PRO A 375 20.59 -26.40 -6.16
CA PRO A 375 19.52 -26.00 -5.25
C PRO A 375 19.84 -24.76 -4.42
N ALA A 376 21.07 -24.65 -3.89
CA ALA A 376 21.47 -23.49 -3.10
C ALA A 376 21.48 -22.20 -3.95
N TRP A 377 21.92 -22.29 -5.20
CA TRP A 377 21.89 -21.16 -6.13
C TRP A 377 20.47 -20.82 -6.58
N SER A 378 19.60 -21.81 -6.81
CA SER A 378 18.22 -21.58 -7.22
C SER A 378 17.39 -20.93 -6.10
N ASP A 379 17.56 -21.36 -4.84
CA ASP A 379 16.92 -20.72 -3.68
C ASP A 379 17.37 -19.26 -3.50
N SER A 380 18.64 -18.96 -3.80
CA SER A 380 19.18 -17.60 -3.80
C SER A 380 18.56 -16.73 -4.89
N LEU A 381 18.33 -17.30 -6.09
CA LEU A 381 17.64 -16.63 -7.18
C LEU A 381 16.16 -16.35 -6.85
N GLU A 382 15.44 -17.31 -6.27
CA GLU A 382 14.05 -17.10 -5.83
C GLU A 382 13.93 -15.96 -4.82
N SER A 383 14.84 -15.92 -3.85
CA SER A 383 14.91 -14.85 -2.86
C SER A 383 15.14 -13.49 -3.53
N ALA A 384 16.02 -13.43 -4.53
CA ALA A 384 16.29 -12.23 -5.31
C ALA A 384 15.07 -11.78 -6.15
N ARG A 385 14.34 -12.73 -6.77
CA ARG A 385 13.08 -12.46 -7.48
C ARG A 385 12.00 -11.91 -6.57
N ALA A 386 11.83 -12.51 -5.39
CA ALA A 386 10.89 -12.05 -4.37
C ALA A 386 11.23 -10.61 -3.95
N PHE A 387 12.51 -10.32 -3.72
CA PHE A 387 12.97 -8.97 -3.39
C PHE A 387 12.69 -7.95 -4.51
N ALA A 388 12.91 -8.32 -5.78
CA ALA A 388 12.55 -7.48 -6.91
C ALA A 388 11.04 -7.21 -6.98
N ASN A 389 10.20 -8.21 -6.71
CA ASN A 389 8.75 -8.04 -6.65
C ASN A 389 8.32 -7.05 -5.55
N TRP A 390 8.94 -7.12 -4.36
CA TRP A 390 8.69 -6.16 -3.29
C TRP A 390 9.01 -4.72 -3.71
N LEU A 391 10.05 -4.50 -4.50
CA LEU A 391 10.36 -3.16 -5.03
C LEU A 391 9.24 -2.63 -5.93
N THR A 392 8.57 -3.46 -6.73
CA THR A 392 7.40 -3.03 -7.54
C THR A 392 6.31 -2.40 -6.67
N ILE A 393 6.01 -3.04 -5.54
CA ILE A 393 5.02 -2.54 -4.57
C ILE A 393 5.50 -1.24 -3.92
N VAL A 394 6.78 -1.16 -3.52
CA VAL A 394 7.36 0.06 -2.93
C VAL A 394 7.34 1.22 -3.94
N LEU A 395 7.63 0.96 -5.22
CA LEU A 395 7.54 1.94 -6.30
C LEU A 395 6.09 2.38 -6.57
N MET A 396 5.08 1.53 -6.36
CA MET A 396 3.68 1.94 -6.38
C MET A 396 3.40 3.03 -5.33
N PHE A 397 3.88 2.85 -4.09
CA PHE A 397 3.74 3.86 -3.04
C PHE A 397 4.43 5.19 -3.37
N ARG A 398 5.53 5.15 -4.13
CA ARG A 398 6.19 6.35 -4.65
C ARG A 398 5.25 7.21 -5.51
N PHE A 399 4.39 6.59 -6.32
CA PHE A 399 3.42 7.33 -7.12
C PHE A 399 2.41 8.09 -6.26
N PHE A 400 1.91 7.48 -5.18
CA PHE A 400 1.00 8.17 -4.26
C PHE A 400 1.65 9.42 -3.65
N LEU A 401 2.92 9.35 -3.25
CA LEU A 401 3.64 10.53 -2.75
C LEU A 401 3.79 11.62 -3.83
N ASN A 402 4.14 11.23 -5.05
CA ASN A 402 4.31 12.16 -6.17
C ASN A 402 2.99 12.77 -6.65
N PHE A 403 1.87 12.06 -6.53
CA PHE A 403 0.54 12.58 -6.83
C PHE A 403 0.07 13.66 -5.84
N GLY A 404 0.68 13.74 -4.66
CA GLY A 404 0.53 14.89 -3.76
C GLY A 404 0.92 16.23 -4.40
N ALA A 405 1.72 16.21 -5.47
CA ALA A 405 2.06 17.41 -6.23
C ALA A 405 0.87 17.98 -7.02
N GLN A 406 -0.16 17.17 -7.33
CA GLN A 406 -1.28 17.66 -8.11
C GLN A 406 -2.46 18.05 -7.19
N PRO A 407 -3.06 19.25 -7.33
CA PRO A 407 -4.13 19.71 -6.45
C PRO A 407 -5.34 18.77 -6.31
N ARG A 408 -5.73 18.03 -7.36
CA ARG A 408 -6.86 17.08 -7.30
C ARG A 408 -6.48 15.76 -6.63
N LEU A 409 -5.37 15.14 -7.02
CA LEU A 409 -4.94 13.87 -6.41
C LEU A 409 -4.41 14.05 -4.97
N ARG A 410 -3.93 15.25 -4.63
CA ARG A 410 -3.55 15.61 -3.25
C ARG A 410 -4.69 15.49 -2.24
N VAL A 411 -5.95 15.58 -2.68
CA VAL A 411 -7.10 15.31 -1.80
C VAL A 411 -7.01 13.88 -1.29
N VAL A 412 -6.78 12.90 -2.17
CA VAL A 412 -6.68 11.47 -1.83
C VAL A 412 -5.49 11.19 -0.90
N THR A 413 -4.33 11.79 -1.18
CA THR A 413 -3.15 11.58 -0.32
C THR A 413 -3.34 12.19 1.05
N ARG A 414 -3.99 13.37 1.12
CA ARG A 414 -4.30 14.02 2.39
C ARG A 414 -5.37 13.27 3.17
N THR A 415 -6.40 12.72 2.51
CA THR A 415 -7.39 11.88 3.17
C THR A 415 -6.74 10.63 3.75
N LEU A 416 -5.83 9.98 3.02
CA LEU A 416 -5.12 8.82 3.52
C LEU A 416 -4.29 9.17 4.77
N MET A 417 -3.57 10.30 4.78
CA MET A 417 -2.81 10.72 5.96
C MET A 417 -3.67 11.05 7.18
N VAL A 418 -4.83 11.67 6.97
CA VAL A 418 -5.74 12.06 8.06
C VAL A 418 -6.49 10.83 8.59
N VAL A 419 -6.97 9.96 7.71
CA VAL A 419 -7.74 8.76 8.08
C VAL A 419 -6.88 7.72 8.79
N THR A 420 -5.55 7.71 8.61
CA THR A 420 -4.65 6.75 9.28
C THR A 420 -4.84 6.72 10.80
N ASN A 421 -5.07 7.86 11.44
CA ASN A 421 -5.27 7.90 12.90
C ASN A 421 -6.56 7.17 13.31
N ASP A 422 -7.66 7.43 12.59
CA ASP A 422 -8.95 6.83 12.87
C ASP A 422 -8.96 5.33 12.51
N LEU A 423 -8.32 4.96 11.39
CA LEU A 423 -8.11 3.56 11.01
C LEU A 423 -7.22 2.82 12.02
N PHE A 424 -6.22 3.47 12.63
CA PHE A 424 -5.39 2.84 13.64
C PHE A 424 -6.21 2.44 14.87
N HIS A 425 -7.06 3.34 15.36
CA HIS A 425 -8.00 3.03 16.45
C HIS A 425 -8.98 1.90 16.07
N PHE A 426 -9.49 1.92 14.84
CA PHE A 426 -10.33 0.84 14.33
C PHE A 426 -9.59 -0.51 14.29
N VAL A 427 -8.38 -0.56 13.74
CA VAL A 427 -7.56 -1.79 13.64
C VAL A 427 -7.25 -2.36 15.02
N LEU A 428 -7.03 -1.51 16.03
CA LEU A 428 -6.81 -1.94 17.41
C LEU A 428 -7.99 -2.73 17.98
N VAL A 429 -9.23 -2.39 17.60
CA VAL A 429 -10.44 -3.13 17.99
C VAL A 429 -10.70 -4.31 17.06
N PHE A 430 -10.44 -4.15 15.76
CA PHE A 430 -10.72 -5.15 14.73
C PHE A 430 -9.83 -6.40 14.84
N VAL A 431 -8.53 -6.23 15.06
CA VAL A 431 -7.57 -7.34 15.08
C VAL A 431 -7.86 -8.37 16.18
N PRO A 432 -8.11 -7.99 17.45
CA PRO A 432 -8.50 -8.95 18.48
C PRO A 432 -9.79 -9.70 18.16
N ILE A 433 -10.77 -9.03 17.55
CA ILE A 433 -12.04 -9.65 17.16
C ILE A 433 -11.82 -10.68 16.06
N VAL A 434 -11.10 -10.32 15.00
CA VAL A 434 -10.74 -11.28 13.94
C VAL A 434 -9.95 -12.44 14.52
N ALA A 435 -8.94 -12.19 15.36
CA ALA A 435 -8.15 -13.24 15.99
C ALA A 435 -9.02 -14.22 16.82
N ALA A 436 -10.04 -13.71 17.54
CA ALA A 436 -10.99 -14.55 18.24
C ALA A 436 -11.81 -15.43 17.29
N TYR A 437 -12.26 -14.90 16.15
CA TYR A 437 -12.95 -15.70 15.13
C TYR A 437 -12.05 -16.72 14.45
N LEU A 438 -10.78 -16.39 14.21
CA LEU A 438 -9.78 -17.32 13.66
C LEU A 438 -9.54 -18.49 14.60
N GLY A 439 -9.35 -18.21 15.90
CA GLY A 439 -9.21 -19.24 16.93
C GLY A 439 -10.47 -20.10 17.04
N SER A 440 -11.65 -19.47 17.07
CA SER A 440 -12.92 -20.18 17.11
C SER A 440 -13.15 -21.05 15.87
N GLY A 441 -12.82 -20.55 14.67
CA GLY A 441 -12.95 -21.30 13.42
C GLY A 441 -11.97 -22.47 13.35
N ALA A 442 -10.72 -22.28 13.78
CA ALA A 442 -9.74 -23.36 13.84
C ALA A 442 -10.16 -24.47 14.82
N VAL A 443 -10.76 -24.13 15.97
CA VAL A 443 -11.26 -25.14 16.93
C VAL A 443 -12.51 -25.85 16.42
N LEU A 444 -13.45 -25.12 15.81
CA LEU A 444 -14.73 -25.67 15.35
C LEU A 444 -14.59 -26.48 14.06
N LEU A 445 -13.88 -25.94 13.08
CA LEU A 445 -13.81 -26.45 11.70
C LEU A 445 -12.47 -27.11 11.39
N GLY A 446 -11.38 -26.76 12.08
CA GLY A 446 -10.03 -27.18 11.72
C GLY A 446 -9.74 -28.67 11.87
N ARG A 447 -10.58 -29.44 12.58
CA ARG A 447 -10.45 -30.89 12.67
C ARG A 447 -10.88 -31.62 11.41
N ASN A 448 -11.82 -31.04 10.67
CA ASN A 448 -12.50 -31.69 9.57
C ASN A 448 -12.16 -31.03 8.23
N TYR A 449 -11.88 -29.72 8.24
CA TYR A 449 -11.60 -28.94 7.03
C TYR A 449 -10.15 -28.46 7.01
N ALA A 450 -9.43 -28.83 5.95
CA ALA A 450 -8.04 -28.46 5.74
C ALA A 450 -7.82 -26.93 5.69
N THR A 451 -8.83 -26.18 5.24
CA THR A 451 -8.84 -24.71 5.18
C THR A 451 -8.73 -24.05 6.56
N PHE A 452 -9.16 -24.74 7.63
CA PHE A 452 -9.07 -24.26 9.01
C PHE A 452 -8.09 -25.05 9.88
N ALA A 453 -7.37 -26.03 9.31
CA ALA A 453 -6.49 -26.94 10.05
C ALA A 453 -5.30 -26.24 10.72
N THR A 454 -4.87 -25.08 10.20
CA THR A 454 -3.83 -24.26 10.83
C THR A 454 -4.31 -22.82 10.98
N LEU A 455 -3.77 -22.09 11.96
CA LEU A 455 -4.13 -20.68 12.16
C LEU A 455 -3.79 -19.81 10.93
N LYS A 456 -2.73 -20.16 10.19
CA LYS A 456 -2.33 -19.49 8.94
C LYS A 456 -3.33 -19.78 7.81
N ALA A 457 -3.76 -21.03 7.66
CA ALA A 457 -4.79 -21.41 6.68
C ALA A 457 -6.13 -20.76 7.03
N ALA A 458 -6.53 -20.80 8.31
CA ALA A 458 -7.74 -20.18 8.82
C ALA A 458 -7.76 -18.67 8.58
N LEU A 459 -6.62 -17.98 8.73
CA LEU A 459 -6.49 -16.56 8.37
C LEU A 459 -6.76 -16.32 6.88
N GLY A 460 -6.19 -17.15 6.00
CA GLY A 460 -6.44 -17.08 4.56
C GLY A 460 -7.90 -17.35 4.20
N ALA A 461 -8.51 -18.38 4.80
CA ALA A 461 -9.92 -18.72 4.61
C ALA A 461 -10.84 -17.60 5.11
N ALA A 462 -10.64 -17.10 6.33
CA ALA A 462 -11.44 -16.01 6.88
C ALA A 462 -11.29 -14.70 6.09
N PHE A 463 -10.08 -14.38 5.61
CA PHE A 463 -9.86 -13.24 4.73
C PHE A 463 -10.59 -13.40 3.40
N ARG A 464 -10.58 -14.61 2.82
CA ARG A 464 -11.33 -14.94 1.60
C ARG A 464 -12.83 -14.74 1.82
N ILE A 465 -13.40 -15.28 2.89
CA ILE A 465 -14.83 -15.07 3.25
C ILE A 465 -15.12 -13.58 3.42
N MET A 466 -14.24 -12.83 4.09
CA MET A 466 -14.43 -11.40 4.33
C MET A 466 -14.50 -10.57 3.04
N MET A 467 -13.71 -10.94 2.02
CA MET A 467 -13.62 -10.20 0.76
C MET A 467 -14.61 -10.68 -0.31
N GLU A 468 -14.78 -11.99 -0.45
CA GLU A 468 -15.64 -12.61 -1.46
C GLU A 468 -17.09 -12.72 -0.98
N ALA A 469 -17.33 -12.69 0.34
CA ALA A 469 -18.63 -12.96 0.97
C ALA A 469 -19.22 -14.33 0.58
N GLU A 470 -18.37 -15.24 0.11
CA GLU A 470 -18.70 -16.60 -0.31
C GLU A 470 -17.97 -17.61 0.58
N TYR A 471 -18.66 -18.70 0.90
CA TYR A 471 -18.09 -19.86 1.59
C TYR A 471 -18.81 -21.12 1.12
N ASP A 472 -18.12 -22.25 1.17
CA ASP A 472 -18.69 -23.55 0.80
C ASP A 472 -19.60 -24.05 1.93
N TRP A 473 -20.89 -23.72 1.81
CA TRP A 473 -21.87 -24.09 2.82
C TRP A 473 -22.14 -25.59 2.85
N GLU A 474 -22.15 -26.23 1.69
CA GLU A 474 -22.43 -27.66 1.58
C GLU A 474 -21.34 -28.42 2.32
N GLU A 475 -20.07 -28.15 2.01
CA GLU A 475 -18.94 -28.79 2.66
C GLU A 475 -18.95 -28.58 4.19
N TRP A 476 -19.20 -27.35 4.68
CA TRP A 476 -19.03 -27.02 6.11
C TRP A 476 -20.21 -27.41 7.01
N SER A 477 -21.40 -27.59 6.42
CA SER A 477 -22.62 -27.92 7.17
C SER A 477 -22.84 -29.42 7.35
N GLU A 478 -22.05 -30.26 6.68
CA GLU A 478 -22.16 -31.73 6.70
C GLU A 478 -22.08 -32.33 8.11
N GLU A 479 -21.16 -31.87 8.96
CA GLU A 479 -20.95 -32.48 10.27
C GLU A 479 -21.73 -31.79 11.40
N TYR A 480 -21.59 -30.46 11.50
CA TYR A 480 -22.15 -29.66 12.59
C TYR A 480 -22.99 -28.50 12.09
N TYR A 481 -24.15 -28.81 11.49
CA TYR A 481 -25.05 -27.82 10.91
C TYR A 481 -25.23 -26.57 11.77
N TRP A 482 -25.67 -26.70 13.03
CA TRP A 482 -26.05 -25.53 13.84
C TRP A 482 -24.85 -24.70 14.31
N TYR A 483 -23.73 -25.34 14.66
CA TYR A 483 -22.54 -24.63 15.10
C TYR A 483 -21.86 -23.90 13.94
N THR A 484 -21.77 -24.54 12.77
CA THR A 484 -21.29 -23.91 11.54
C THR A 484 -22.23 -22.77 11.13
N THR A 485 -23.55 -22.96 11.19
CA THR A 485 -24.55 -21.90 10.91
C THR A 485 -24.28 -20.67 11.77
N LEU A 486 -24.21 -20.88 13.09
CA LEU A 486 -24.07 -19.79 14.05
C LEU A 486 -22.74 -19.06 13.85
N TRP A 487 -21.65 -19.79 13.70
CA TRP A 487 -20.33 -19.21 13.47
C TRP A 487 -20.31 -18.40 12.17
N SER A 488 -20.76 -18.99 11.05
CA SER A 488 -20.76 -18.33 9.73
C SER A 488 -21.66 -17.11 9.69
N TRP A 489 -22.89 -17.19 10.20
CA TRP A 489 -23.83 -16.06 10.18
C TRP A 489 -23.40 -14.91 11.08
N VAL A 490 -22.89 -15.24 12.28
CA VAL A 490 -22.36 -14.20 13.18
C VAL A 490 -21.09 -13.60 12.61
N PHE A 491 -20.21 -14.38 11.98
CA PHE A 491 -19.03 -13.87 11.28
C PHE A 491 -19.43 -12.93 10.13
N MET A 492 -20.38 -13.33 9.28
CA MET A 492 -20.89 -12.51 8.17
C MET A 492 -21.52 -11.21 8.69
N PHE A 493 -22.36 -11.27 9.71
CA PHE A 493 -22.99 -10.08 10.27
C PHE A 493 -21.96 -9.14 10.93
N MET A 494 -21.09 -9.68 11.79
CA MET A 494 -20.15 -8.87 12.54
C MET A 494 -19.01 -8.36 11.65
N ILE A 495 -18.26 -9.25 11.00
CA ILE A 495 -17.05 -8.87 10.26
C ILE A 495 -17.41 -8.20 8.92
N VAL A 496 -18.29 -8.82 8.14
CA VAL A 496 -18.58 -8.35 6.77
C VAL A 496 -19.58 -7.20 6.77
N LEU A 497 -20.72 -7.31 7.45
CA LEU A 497 -21.74 -6.25 7.43
C LEU A 497 -21.45 -5.09 8.38
N LEU A 498 -20.87 -5.31 9.56
CA LEU A 498 -20.62 -4.23 10.52
C LEU A 498 -19.21 -3.64 10.34
N PHE A 499 -18.16 -4.44 10.57
CA PHE A 499 -16.79 -3.91 10.63
C PHE A 499 -16.29 -3.38 9.28
N LEU A 500 -16.53 -4.09 8.17
CA LEU A 500 -16.10 -3.62 6.84
C LEU A 500 -16.84 -2.33 6.40
N ASN A 501 -18.13 -2.23 6.71
CA ASN A 501 -18.91 -1.01 6.44
C ASN A 501 -18.52 0.16 7.35
N MET A 502 -18.07 -0.10 8.58
CA MET A 502 -17.52 0.92 9.48
C MET A 502 -16.25 1.57 8.88
N VAL A 503 -15.35 0.77 8.28
CA VAL A 503 -14.16 1.29 7.59
C VAL A 503 -14.55 2.23 6.45
N LEU A 504 -15.53 1.83 5.63
CA LEU A 504 -16.04 2.68 4.55
C LEU A 504 -16.64 3.98 5.09
N ALA A 505 -17.41 3.93 6.17
CA ALA A 505 -18.00 5.10 6.79
C ALA A 505 -16.94 6.09 7.29
N ILE A 506 -15.90 5.60 7.98
CA ILE A 506 -14.76 6.42 8.45
C ILE A 506 -14.05 7.09 7.28
N ILE A 507 -13.74 6.33 6.21
CA ILE A 507 -13.06 6.87 5.02
C ILE A 507 -13.92 7.93 4.33
N LEU A 508 -15.24 7.71 4.20
CA LEU A 508 -16.15 8.65 3.53
C LEU A 508 -16.29 9.97 4.30
N ASP A 509 -16.36 9.92 5.63
CA ASP A 509 -16.46 11.12 6.46
C ASP A 509 -15.19 11.99 6.34
N VAL A 510 -14.02 11.39 6.57
CA VAL A 510 -12.73 12.07 6.41
C VAL A 510 -12.52 12.55 4.97
N TYR A 511 -12.96 11.79 3.97
CA TYR A 511 -12.91 12.21 2.57
C TYR A 511 -13.72 13.48 2.31
N ASN A 512 -14.96 13.52 2.80
CA ASN A 512 -15.81 14.69 2.64
C ASN A 512 -15.27 15.91 3.38
N GLU A 513 -14.71 15.72 4.57
CA GLU A 513 -14.05 16.78 5.35
C GLU A 513 -12.84 17.37 4.60
N VAL A 514 -11.93 16.53 4.09
CA VAL A 514 -10.75 17.02 3.36
C VAL A 514 -11.14 17.64 2.02
N ARG A 515 -12.14 17.07 1.33
CA ARG A 515 -12.63 17.60 0.05
C ARG A 515 -13.19 19.02 0.18
N THR A 516 -13.92 19.31 1.25
CA THR A 516 -14.46 20.66 1.54
C THR A 516 -13.33 21.62 1.91
N LYS A 517 -12.40 21.22 2.80
CA LYS A 517 -11.24 22.04 3.22
C LYS A 517 -10.31 22.43 2.05
N ILE A 518 -10.04 21.51 1.13
CA ILE A 518 -9.13 21.76 -0.02
C ILE A 518 -9.85 22.48 -1.17
N GLY A 519 -11.19 22.46 -1.21
CA GLY A 519 -11.95 23.08 -2.29
C GLY A 519 -11.79 22.34 -3.62
N ALA A 520 -11.84 21.00 -3.59
CA ALA A 520 -11.49 20.13 -4.71
C ALA A 520 -12.24 20.44 -6.03
N LYS A 521 -13.47 20.98 -5.97
CA LYS A 521 -14.24 21.39 -7.15
C LYS A 521 -13.58 22.53 -7.95
N ALA A 522 -12.73 23.34 -7.31
CA ALA A 522 -11.98 24.43 -7.94
C ALA A 522 -10.53 24.04 -8.32
N ALA A 523 -10.12 22.79 -8.06
CA ALA A 523 -8.75 22.34 -8.28
C ALA A 523 -8.44 22.07 -9.76
N GLU A 524 -7.19 22.36 -10.15
CA GLU A 524 -6.72 22.22 -11.54
C GLU A 524 -6.70 20.75 -12.02
N PRO A 525 -7.26 20.44 -13.20
CA PRO A 525 -7.14 19.10 -13.79
C PRO A 525 -5.72 18.75 -14.23
N ILE A 526 -5.39 17.45 -14.29
CA ILE A 526 -4.06 16.93 -14.65
C ILE A 526 -3.58 17.54 -15.97
N TRP A 527 -4.44 17.54 -16.98
CA TRP A 527 -4.12 18.03 -18.32
C TRP A 527 -3.65 19.50 -18.34
N THR A 528 -4.22 20.36 -17.48
CA THR A 528 -3.75 21.75 -17.37
C THR A 528 -2.37 21.83 -16.74
N THR A 529 -2.05 20.95 -15.79
CA THR A 529 -0.71 20.86 -15.21
C THR A 529 0.32 20.36 -16.22
N VAL A 530 -0.04 19.32 -17.00
CA VAL A 530 0.81 18.80 -18.09
C VAL A 530 1.01 19.84 -19.18
N TYR A 531 -0.05 20.54 -19.60
CA TYR A 531 0.02 21.64 -20.56
C TYR A 531 0.96 22.75 -20.06
N ASN A 532 0.79 23.22 -18.81
CA ASN A 532 1.64 24.25 -18.23
C ASN A 532 3.11 23.80 -18.13
N MET A 533 3.36 22.50 -17.90
CA MET A 533 4.71 21.93 -17.91
C MET A 533 5.30 21.90 -19.34
N GLY A 534 4.50 21.51 -20.34
CA GLY A 534 4.89 21.57 -21.75
C GLY A 534 5.21 22.99 -22.22
N VAL A 535 4.37 23.98 -21.86
CA VAL A 535 4.61 25.40 -22.12
C VAL A 535 5.90 25.88 -21.44
N ARG A 536 6.16 25.46 -20.21
CA ARG A 536 7.42 25.78 -19.50
C ARG A 536 8.66 25.20 -20.20
N ILE A 537 8.57 23.98 -20.73
CA ILE A 537 9.65 23.36 -21.50
C ILE A 537 9.85 24.10 -22.82
N PHE A 538 8.78 24.40 -23.55
CA PHE A 538 8.83 25.09 -24.83
C PHE A 538 9.43 26.50 -24.70
N TYR A 539 9.03 27.25 -23.66
CA TYR A 539 9.54 28.60 -23.39
C TYR A 539 10.72 28.63 -22.40
N PHE A 540 11.47 27.53 -22.21
CA PHE A 540 12.51 27.43 -21.18
C PHE A 540 13.52 28.59 -21.19
N LYS A 541 13.93 29.08 -22.39
CA LYS A 541 14.86 30.22 -22.53
C LYS A 541 14.31 31.57 -22.04
N ARG A 542 12.98 31.76 -22.07
CA ARG A 542 12.28 32.99 -21.64
C ARG A 542 11.55 32.82 -20.30
N TRP A 543 11.63 31.64 -19.69
CA TRP A 543 10.92 31.31 -18.46
C TRP A 543 11.63 31.91 -17.24
N VAL A 544 10.97 32.81 -16.52
CA VAL A 544 11.53 33.39 -15.29
C VAL A 544 11.28 32.44 -14.12
N PRO A 545 12.31 32.02 -13.35
CA PRO A 545 12.12 31.13 -12.20
C PRO A 545 11.21 31.76 -11.13
N TRP A 546 10.28 30.98 -10.58
CA TRP A 546 9.33 31.44 -9.56
C TRP A 546 10.01 32.07 -8.35
N ARG A 547 11.15 31.53 -7.91
CA ARG A 547 11.95 32.08 -6.78
C ARG A 547 12.47 33.49 -7.06
N LYS A 548 12.87 33.77 -8.30
CA LYS A 548 13.35 35.11 -8.69
C LYS A 548 12.19 36.10 -8.66
N LEU A 549 11.03 35.70 -9.17
CA LEU A 549 9.83 36.53 -9.18
C LEU A 549 9.33 36.84 -7.75
N LEU A 550 9.36 35.85 -6.85
CA LEU A 550 9.04 36.05 -5.43
C LEU A 550 10.05 36.97 -4.72
N LYS A 551 11.36 36.83 -5.02
CA LYS A 551 12.40 37.66 -4.41
C LYS A 551 12.26 39.13 -4.81
N GLU A 552 11.92 39.41 -6.07
CA GLU A 552 11.69 40.79 -6.53
C GLU A 552 10.37 41.37 -6.00
N LEU A 553 9.31 40.56 -5.86
CA LEU A 553 8.08 40.97 -5.18
C LEU A 553 8.32 41.38 -3.72
N ASN A 554 9.27 40.73 -3.03
CA ASN A 554 9.61 41.05 -1.65
C ASN A 554 10.60 42.22 -1.52
N LYS A 555 11.27 42.61 -2.61
CA LYS A 555 12.31 43.66 -2.60
C LYS A 555 11.88 44.98 -3.23
N GLY A 556 10.98 44.97 -4.21
CA GLY A 556 10.66 46.15 -5.00
C GLY A 556 9.55 47.00 -4.38
N ASP A 557 9.86 48.25 -4.01
CA ASP A 557 8.88 49.28 -3.66
C ASP A 557 7.86 49.51 -4.79
N HIS A 558 8.26 49.29 -6.05
CA HIS A 558 7.44 49.51 -7.27
C HIS A 558 6.39 48.41 -7.53
N LEU A 559 6.41 47.29 -6.79
CA LEU A 559 5.48 46.17 -6.92
C LEU A 559 4.58 46.00 -5.68
N GLN A 560 4.67 46.90 -4.70
CA GLN A 560 3.84 46.95 -3.50
C GLN A 560 2.51 47.71 -3.68
N HIS A 561 2.06 47.92 -4.92
CA HIS A 561 0.76 48.53 -5.16
C HIS A 561 -0.39 47.56 -4.81
N SER A 562 -1.51 48.09 -4.30
CA SER A 562 -2.70 47.32 -3.91
C SER A 562 -3.30 46.51 -5.07
N VAL A 563 -3.07 46.95 -6.31
CA VAL A 563 -3.46 46.26 -7.55
C VAL A 563 -2.25 46.09 -8.47
N ILE A 564 -1.83 44.85 -8.70
CA ILE A 564 -0.72 44.51 -9.60
C ILE A 564 -1.30 44.14 -10.96
N SER A 565 -1.06 44.98 -11.98
CA SER A 565 -1.44 44.69 -13.38
C SER A 565 -0.37 43.87 -14.11
N ALA A 566 -0.77 43.16 -15.17
CA ALA A 566 0.15 42.39 -16.02
C ALA A 566 1.26 43.27 -16.64
N MET A 567 0.95 44.54 -16.90
CA MET A 567 1.91 45.53 -17.41
C MET A 567 3.03 45.82 -16.41
N ASN A 568 2.72 45.89 -15.12
CA ASN A 568 3.70 46.15 -14.05
C ASN A 568 4.73 45.01 -13.94
N ILE A 569 4.29 43.77 -14.14
CA ILE A 569 5.18 42.59 -14.13
C ILE A 569 6.05 42.55 -15.41
N LYS A 570 5.51 42.96 -16.57
CA LYS A 570 6.31 43.09 -17.81
C LYS A 570 7.36 44.19 -17.70
N LEU A 571 7.04 45.31 -17.05
CA LEU A 571 7.98 46.39 -16.78
C LEU A 571 9.14 45.93 -15.88
N ALA A 572 8.85 45.16 -14.83
CA ALA A 572 9.88 44.58 -13.96
C ALA A 572 10.68 43.45 -14.62
N PHE A 573 10.07 42.68 -15.54
CA PHE A 573 10.71 41.57 -16.25
C PHE A 573 10.44 41.63 -17.76
N PRO A 574 11.25 42.36 -18.55
CA PRO A 574 11.01 42.55 -19.98
C PRO A 574 11.05 41.26 -20.82
N ARG A 575 11.67 40.20 -20.30
CA ARG A 575 11.83 38.91 -20.99
C ARG A 575 10.76 37.86 -20.64
N ILE A 576 9.79 38.18 -19.78
CA ILE A 576 8.76 37.23 -19.36
C ILE A 576 7.82 36.90 -20.54
N SER A 577 7.46 35.62 -20.71
CA SER A 577 6.52 35.22 -21.75
C SER A 577 5.06 35.57 -21.38
N ASP A 578 4.25 35.90 -22.40
CA ASP A 578 2.82 36.17 -22.21
C ASP A 578 2.06 34.95 -21.68
N ALA A 579 2.48 33.75 -22.10
CA ALA A 579 1.93 32.50 -21.60
C ALA A 579 2.18 32.31 -20.09
N GLN A 580 3.38 32.66 -19.60
CA GLN A 580 3.69 32.60 -18.17
C GLN A 580 2.85 33.60 -17.36
N LEU A 581 2.66 34.82 -17.87
CA LEU A 581 1.79 35.82 -17.24
C LEU A 581 0.34 35.35 -17.18
N TYR A 582 -0.19 34.80 -18.27
CA TYR A 582 -1.54 34.27 -18.33
C TYR A 582 -1.78 33.20 -17.25
N ILE A 583 -0.84 32.27 -17.08
CA ILE A 583 -0.91 31.23 -16.04
C ILE A 583 -1.00 31.87 -14.65
N ILE A 584 -0.10 32.81 -14.32
CA ILE A 584 -0.06 33.47 -13.01
C ILE A 584 -1.37 34.20 -12.69
N PHE A 585 -1.89 34.99 -13.63
CA PHE A 585 -3.12 35.76 -13.41
C PHE A 585 -4.36 34.87 -13.35
N THR A 586 -4.39 33.80 -14.14
CA THR A 586 -5.46 32.79 -14.07
C THR A 586 -5.48 32.12 -12.69
N ASP A 587 -4.31 31.77 -12.15
CA ASP A 587 -4.20 31.18 -10.81
C ASP A 587 -4.63 32.16 -9.72
N CYS A 588 -4.21 33.43 -9.84
CA CYS A 588 -4.62 34.47 -8.90
C CYS A 588 -6.14 34.66 -8.93
N ARG A 589 -6.76 34.69 -10.11
CA ARG A 589 -8.22 34.77 -10.25
C ARG A 589 -8.92 33.58 -9.62
N ARG A 590 -8.40 32.36 -9.83
CA ARG A 590 -8.92 31.13 -9.19
C ARG A 590 -8.83 31.19 -7.67
N GLU A 591 -7.69 31.59 -7.12
CA GLU A 591 -7.53 31.68 -5.67
C GLU A 591 -8.41 32.79 -5.06
N MET A 592 -8.55 33.94 -5.74
CA MET A 592 -9.46 35.01 -5.31
C MET A 592 -10.92 34.56 -5.30
N THR A 593 -11.38 33.88 -6.35
CA THR A 593 -12.76 33.34 -6.40
C THR A 593 -12.98 32.24 -5.37
N ALA A 594 -11.97 31.41 -5.09
CA ALA A 594 -12.03 30.38 -4.05
C ALA A 594 -12.09 31.01 -2.65
N GLN A 595 -11.29 32.05 -2.38
CA GLN A 595 -11.34 32.76 -1.10
C GLN A 595 -12.66 33.52 -0.93
N ALA A 596 -13.13 34.22 -1.95
CA ALA A 596 -14.43 34.90 -1.91
C ALA A 596 -15.58 33.92 -1.58
N LYS A 597 -15.55 32.69 -2.13
CA LYS A 597 -16.52 31.64 -1.78
C LYS A 597 -16.42 31.15 -0.34
N ARG A 598 -15.23 31.15 0.26
CA ARG A 598 -15.02 30.79 1.67
C ARG A 598 -15.43 31.92 2.62
N ASP A 599 -15.19 33.16 2.22
CA ASP A 599 -15.56 34.32 3.03
C ASP A 599 -17.09 34.52 3.05
N LEU A 600 -17.78 34.10 1.98
CA LEU A 600 -19.25 34.05 1.87
C LEU A 600 -19.92 32.87 2.60
N ASP A 601 -19.16 32.01 3.27
CA ASP A 601 -19.66 30.75 3.82
C ASP A 601 -20.71 31.01 4.92
N ASN A 602 -21.69 30.11 5.05
CA ASN A 602 -22.88 30.31 5.88
C ASN A 602 -22.55 30.69 7.34
N ARG A 603 -21.36 30.32 7.83
CA ARG A 603 -20.90 30.66 9.17
C ARG A 603 -20.67 32.16 9.38
N THR A 604 -20.12 32.89 8.41
CA THR A 604 -19.92 34.35 8.54
C THR A 604 -21.24 35.10 8.48
N LEU A 605 -22.17 34.64 7.64
CA LEU A 605 -23.54 35.15 7.59
C LEU A 605 -24.33 34.82 8.88
N LEU A 606 -24.19 33.60 9.42
CA LEU A 606 -24.81 33.20 10.67
C LEU A 606 -24.21 33.91 11.88
N LEU A 607 -22.90 34.18 11.89
CA LEU A 607 -22.27 34.97 12.94
C LEU A 607 -22.74 36.43 12.89
N ALA A 608 -22.87 37.02 11.70
CA ALA A 608 -23.42 38.37 11.55
C ALA A 608 -24.91 38.44 11.93
N ALA A 609 -25.70 37.42 11.62
CA ALA A 609 -27.09 37.32 12.04
C ALA A 609 -27.21 37.09 13.56
N GLY A 610 -26.36 36.23 14.13
CA GLY A 610 -26.35 35.90 15.55
C GLY A 610 -25.90 37.07 16.45
N THR A 611 -24.93 37.88 16.00
CA THR A 611 -24.57 39.11 16.72
C THR A 611 -25.71 40.12 16.70
N LEU A 612 -26.45 40.20 15.59
CA LEU A 612 -27.61 41.08 15.45
C LEU A 612 -28.76 40.63 16.36
N MET A 613 -29.05 39.32 16.40
CA MET A 613 -30.04 38.70 17.29
C MET A 613 -29.68 38.95 18.76
N SER A 614 -28.42 38.73 19.16
CA SER A 614 -27.96 38.95 20.53
C SER A 614 -28.12 40.39 20.99
N ASN A 615 -27.87 41.35 20.09
CA ASN A 615 -28.09 42.76 20.40
C ASN A 615 -29.59 43.09 20.54
N LEU A 616 -30.44 42.46 19.72
CA LEU A 616 -31.90 42.58 19.79
C LEU A 616 -32.47 41.97 21.08
N ASP A 617 -31.99 40.80 21.50
CA ASP A 617 -32.41 40.15 22.74
C ASP A 617 -31.98 40.94 23.98
N LYS A 618 -30.79 41.55 23.97
CA LYS A 618 -30.34 42.46 25.05
C LYS A 618 -31.22 43.70 25.15
N ALA A 619 -31.56 44.30 24.01
CA ALA A 619 -32.48 45.43 23.96
C ALA A 619 -33.87 45.03 24.47
N ASN A 620 -34.39 43.88 24.03
CA ASN A 620 -35.68 43.36 24.46
C ASN A 620 -35.68 43.05 25.97
N ALA A 621 -34.66 42.37 26.50
CA ALA A 621 -34.55 42.07 27.92
C ALA A 621 -34.43 43.33 28.80
N GLN A 622 -33.79 44.40 28.32
CA GLN A 622 -33.80 45.69 29.00
C GLN A 622 -35.19 46.32 28.99
N VAL A 623 -35.90 46.28 27.86
CA VAL A 623 -37.29 46.75 27.76
C VAL A 623 -38.22 45.95 28.65
N SER A 624 -38.06 44.62 28.73
CA SER A 624 -38.82 43.76 29.65
C SER A 624 -38.54 44.12 31.10
N ARG A 625 -37.27 44.32 31.47
CA ARG A 625 -36.88 44.76 32.82
C ARG A 625 -37.47 46.12 33.17
N PHE A 626 -37.45 47.08 32.25
CA PHE A 626 -38.12 48.36 32.48
C PHE A 626 -39.62 48.19 32.70
N ASN A 627 -40.29 47.33 31.92
CA ASN A 627 -41.72 47.06 32.09
C ASN A 627 -42.06 46.27 33.37
N GLU A 628 -41.18 45.37 33.82
CA GLU A 628 -41.39 44.56 35.03
C GLU A 628 -41.01 45.32 36.31
N GLU A 629 -39.93 46.13 36.29
CA GLU A 629 -39.47 46.92 37.45
C GLU A 629 -40.33 48.19 37.68
N GLU A 630 -41.02 48.73 36.67
CA GLU A 630 -41.97 49.85 36.85
C GLU A 630 -43.33 49.43 37.47
N GLY A 631 -43.55 48.13 37.72
CA GLY A 631 -44.74 47.65 38.43
C GLY A 631 -44.73 47.96 39.94
N GLN A 632 -43.56 48.10 40.57
CA GLN A 632 -43.43 48.24 42.03
C GLN A 632 -42.21 49.11 42.40
N ASP A 633 -42.46 50.41 42.63
CA ASP A 633 -41.58 51.45 43.22
C ASP A 633 -40.38 52.03 42.42
N PRO A 634 -40.52 53.25 41.85
CA PRO A 634 -39.49 53.88 40.99
C PRO A 634 -38.37 54.65 41.72
N ILE A 635 -38.21 54.52 43.05
CA ILE A 635 -37.26 55.35 43.83
C ILE A 635 -36.03 54.55 44.32
N HIS A 636 -36.07 53.21 44.31
CA HIS A 636 -34.98 52.41 44.90
C HIS A 636 -33.69 52.42 44.07
N ALA A 637 -33.75 52.74 42.77
CA ALA A 637 -32.55 52.82 41.91
C ALA A 637 -31.65 54.04 42.23
N TRP A 638 -32.14 55.05 42.96
CA TRP A 638 -31.41 56.30 43.21
C TRP A 638 -30.99 56.52 44.68
N THR A 639 -31.41 55.68 45.64
CA THR A 639 -31.17 55.95 47.08
C THR A 639 -30.34 54.92 47.86
N SER A 640 -29.86 53.82 47.26
CA SER A 640 -28.89 52.96 47.95
C SER A 640 -27.44 53.23 47.48
N PRO A 641 -26.57 53.84 48.30
CA PRO A 641 -25.15 53.78 48.05
C PRO A 641 -24.70 52.33 48.28
N HIS A 642 -24.28 51.63 47.22
CA HIS A 642 -23.58 50.36 47.38
C HIS A 642 -22.22 50.61 48.05
N VAL A 643 -22.21 50.63 49.40
CA VAL A 643 -20.98 50.44 50.17
C VAL A 643 -20.65 48.95 50.10
N SER A 644 -19.59 48.64 49.36
CA SER A 644 -19.04 47.30 49.17
C SER A 644 -18.72 46.62 50.50
N LYS A 645 -19.29 45.43 50.73
CA LYS A 645 -18.70 44.40 51.58
C LYS A 645 -18.96 43.00 51.02
N THR A 646 -18.16 42.57 50.03
CA THR A 646 -17.78 41.16 49.91
C THR A 646 -16.50 40.99 49.10
N SER A 647 -15.80 39.91 49.42
CA SER A 647 -14.40 39.57 49.18
C SER A 647 -13.92 39.58 47.74
N ALA A 648 -12.62 39.88 47.62
CA ALA A 648 -11.81 39.66 46.43
C ALA A 648 -11.99 38.25 45.84
N SER A 649 -12.18 38.21 44.52
CA SER A 649 -11.79 37.15 43.55
C SER A 649 -12.86 36.68 42.56
N SER A 650 -13.67 37.56 41.97
CA SER A 650 -14.19 37.31 40.61
C SER A 650 -14.89 38.54 40.06
N MET A 651 -14.34 39.10 38.98
CA MET A 651 -14.93 40.03 38.00
C MET A 651 -14.03 41.23 37.72
N ALA A 652 -13.02 40.99 36.88
CA ALA A 652 -12.50 42.05 36.02
C ALA A 652 -13.40 42.09 34.77
N GLY A 653 -14.13 43.19 34.56
CA GLY A 653 -14.80 43.42 33.27
C GLY A 653 -16.15 44.14 33.26
N TRP A 654 -16.63 44.72 34.37
CA TRP A 654 -17.88 45.49 34.37
C TRP A 654 -17.61 46.95 34.77
N GLN A 655 -17.26 47.77 33.78
CA GLN A 655 -17.47 49.22 33.88
C GLN A 655 -18.96 49.48 33.62
N ALA A 656 -19.71 49.82 34.67
CA ALA A 656 -21.01 50.43 34.54
C ALA A 656 -20.82 51.88 34.04
N GLY A 657 -21.14 52.13 32.78
CA GLY A 657 -21.09 53.46 32.17
C GLY A 657 -21.50 53.39 30.70
N ASP A 658 -22.54 54.16 30.37
CA ASP A 658 -23.00 54.55 29.02
C ASP A 658 -23.78 53.51 28.20
N SER A 659 -25.03 53.25 28.61
CA SER A 659 -26.07 52.80 27.68
C SER A 659 -26.62 54.00 26.90
N PHE A 660 -26.79 53.85 25.58
CA PHE A 660 -27.40 54.86 24.68
C PHE A 660 -28.72 55.41 25.22
N MET A 661 -29.52 54.57 25.89
CA MET A 661 -30.81 54.94 26.49
C MET A 661 -30.69 55.83 27.73
N THR A 662 -29.52 55.86 28.37
CA THR A 662 -29.25 56.59 29.63
C THR A 662 -28.40 57.87 29.43
N THR A 663 -27.87 58.11 28.24
CA THR A 663 -27.08 59.30 27.93
C THR A 663 -28.00 60.53 27.77
N ILE A 664 -27.76 61.58 28.57
CA ILE A 664 -28.53 62.83 28.54
C ILE A 664 -28.18 63.61 27.26
N SER A 665 -29.20 63.88 26.44
CA SER A 665 -29.08 64.74 25.24
C SER A 665 -29.18 66.22 25.65
N HIS A 666 -28.12 66.99 25.43
CA HIS A 666 -28.17 68.45 25.63
C HIS A 666 -28.85 69.14 24.44
N SER A 667 -30.12 69.50 24.59
CA SER A 667 -30.80 70.44 23.68
C SER A 667 -31.34 71.64 24.47
N LYS A 668 -30.99 72.86 24.04
CA LYS A 668 -31.48 74.10 24.65
C LYS A 668 -32.90 74.38 24.15
N GLY A 669 -33.87 74.36 25.07
CA GLY A 669 -35.26 74.73 24.81
C GLY A 669 -36.14 73.53 24.43
N ALA A 670 -37.35 73.49 24.97
CA ALA A 670 -38.32 72.40 24.87
C ALA A 670 -38.91 72.18 23.45
N LYS A 671 -38.05 71.96 22.44
CA LYS A 671 -38.44 71.49 21.12
C LYS A 671 -37.55 70.30 20.75
N ASN A 672 -38.19 69.22 20.30
CA ASN A 672 -37.55 68.02 19.77
C ASN A 672 -36.41 68.41 18.80
N PRO A 673 -35.18 67.88 18.91
CA PRO A 673 -34.22 67.99 17.81
C PRO A 673 -34.93 67.47 16.55
N ARG A 674 -35.19 68.36 15.58
CA ARG A 674 -35.84 67.99 14.33
C ARG A 674 -34.89 67.09 13.53
N ILE A 675 -34.93 65.79 13.81
CA ILE A 675 -34.39 64.77 12.92
C ILE A 675 -35.47 64.58 11.86
N LYS A 676 -35.19 65.05 10.65
CA LYS A 676 -36.10 64.91 9.49
C LYS A 676 -36.44 63.43 9.32
N ASP A 677 -37.66 63.16 8.86
CA ASP A 677 -38.03 61.80 8.45
C ASP A 677 -37.03 61.33 7.39
N PRO A 678 -36.47 60.11 7.47
CA PRO A 678 -35.62 59.58 6.41
C PRO A 678 -36.26 59.62 5.00
N GLU A 679 -37.61 59.62 4.90
CA GLU A 679 -38.31 59.82 3.62
C GLU A 679 -38.25 61.27 3.09
N GLU A 680 -38.05 62.27 3.96
CA GLU A 680 -37.82 63.67 3.56
C GLU A 680 -36.36 63.95 3.17
N GLU A 681 -35.40 63.18 3.71
CA GLU A 681 -33.97 63.29 3.38
C GLU A 681 -33.62 62.75 1.98
N GLU A 682 -34.36 61.75 1.48
CA GLU A 682 -34.16 61.20 0.13
C GLU A 682 -34.56 62.19 -1.00
N ARG A 683 -35.37 63.22 -0.71
CA ARG A 683 -35.70 64.27 -1.69
C ARG A 683 -34.57 65.29 -1.90
N ASP A 684 -33.70 65.46 -0.92
CA ASP A 684 -32.53 66.32 -1.00
C ASP A 684 -31.35 65.50 -1.56
N GLY A 685 -31.34 65.34 -2.89
CA GLY A 685 -30.45 64.43 -3.62
C GLY A 685 -28.96 64.55 -3.27
N PHE A 686 -28.44 63.55 -2.57
CA PHE A 686 -27.01 63.27 -2.47
C PHE A 686 -26.64 62.23 -3.53
N ALA A 687 -25.88 62.66 -4.55
CA ALA A 687 -25.42 61.77 -5.62
C ALA A 687 -24.46 60.70 -5.06
N ASP A 688 -24.91 59.45 -5.03
CA ASP A 688 -24.11 58.28 -4.63
C ASP A 688 -23.08 57.99 -5.74
N SER A 689 -21.81 58.30 -5.49
CA SER A 689 -20.71 58.25 -6.48
C SER A 689 -20.29 56.83 -6.92
N GLY A 690 -21.12 55.83 -6.64
CA GLY A 690 -20.89 54.41 -6.95
C GLY A 690 -22.04 53.70 -7.67
N ALA A 691 -23.07 54.42 -8.14
CA ALA A 691 -24.23 53.81 -8.79
C ALA A 691 -23.84 53.00 -10.05
N PRO A 692 -24.34 51.76 -10.22
CA PRO A 692 -24.04 50.93 -11.39
C PRO A 692 -24.53 51.61 -12.68
N THR A 693 -23.63 51.76 -13.66
CA THR A 693 -23.97 52.31 -14.99
C THR A 693 -24.79 51.30 -15.80
N ALA A 694 -25.48 51.76 -16.85
CA ALA A 694 -26.37 50.94 -17.71
C ALA A 694 -25.69 49.71 -18.38
N ALA A 695 -24.38 49.55 -18.26
CA ALA A 695 -23.60 48.40 -18.73
C ALA A 695 -23.30 47.35 -17.62
N SER A 696 -23.84 47.52 -16.42
CA SER A 696 -23.57 46.64 -15.27
C SER A 696 -24.41 45.35 -15.34
N PRO A 697 -23.89 44.20 -14.91
CA PRO A 697 -24.65 42.94 -14.87
C PRO A 697 -25.90 43.04 -13.97
N ALA A 698 -27.01 42.42 -14.38
CA ALA A 698 -28.31 42.49 -13.69
C ALA A 698 -28.27 42.06 -12.20
N TRP A 699 -27.42 41.10 -11.85
CA TRP A 699 -27.26 40.69 -10.45
C TRP A 699 -26.60 41.78 -9.59
N LEU A 700 -25.72 42.62 -10.17
CA LEU A 700 -25.04 43.69 -9.45
C LEU A 700 -26.02 44.82 -9.14
N THR A 701 -26.91 45.13 -10.08
CA THR A 701 -27.98 46.12 -9.88
C THR A 701 -28.97 45.65 -8.82
N GLU A 702 -29.29 44.35 -8.79
CA GLU A 702 -30.18 43.76 -7.78
C GLU A 702 -29.53 43.77 -6.38
N VAL A 703 -28.26 43.39 -6.26
CA VAL A 703 -27.52 43.46 -5.00
C VAL A 703 -27.37 44.91 -4.51
N HIS A 704 -27.13 45.86 -5.42
CA HIS A 704 -27.05 47.28 -5.06
C HIS A 704 -28.41 47.82 -4.59
N ALA A 705 -29.52 47.40 -5.21
CA ALA A 705 -30.86 47.75 -4.76
C ALA A 705 -31.17 47.15 -3.37
N LEU A 706 -30.77 45.90 -3.12
CA LEU A 706 -30.91 45.27 -1.81
C LEU A 706 -30.09 45.98 -0.73
N LEU A 707 -28.83 46.34 -1.01
CA LEU A 707 -27.99 47.11 -0.08
C LEU A 707 -28.55 48.50 0.22
N HIS A 708 -29.12 49.17 -0.78
CA HIS A 708 -29.81 50.45 -0.57
C HIS A 708 -31.04 50.28 0.31
N SER A 709 -31.88 49.27 0.04
CA SER A 709 -33.06 48.98 0.86
C SER A 709 -32.69 48.65 2.32
N GLN A 710 -31.61 47.89 2.55
CA GLN A 710 -31.09 47.61 3.88
C GLN A 710 -30.60 48.87 4.59
N ARG A 711 -29.90 49.76 3.88
CA ARG A 711 -29.40 51.03 4.44
C ARG A 711 -30.54 51.98 4.80
N ALA A 712 -31.58 52.05 3.96
CA ALA A 712 -32.80 52.81 4.23
C ALA A 712 -33.52 52.27 5.47
N TRP A 713 -33.67 50.94 5.56
CA TRP A 713 -34.27 50.30 6.74
C TRP A 713 -33.47 50.57 8.03
N LEU A 714 -32.14 50.47 7.99
CA LEU A 714 -31.28 50.78 9.13
C LEU A 714 -31.39 52.24 9.58
N LYS A 715 -31.46 53.19 8.62
CA LYS A 715 -31.71 54.60 8.94
C LYS A 715 -33.07 54.79 9.61
N HIS A 716 -34.12 54.15 9.10
CA HIS A 716 -35.45 54.22 9.67
C HIS A 716 -35.51 53.62 11.09
N ALA A 717 -34.89 52.46 11.31
CA ALA A 717 -34.79 51.84 12.62
C ALA A 717 -34.03 52.71 13.62
N HIS A 718 -32.93 53.35 13.19
CA HIS A 718 -32.17 54.29 14.02
C HIS A 718 -33.00 55.53 14.40
N TRP A 719 -33.76 56.08 13.44
CA TRP A 719 -34.68 57.19 13.68
C TRP A 719 -35.76 56.82 14.70
N GLN A 720 -36.39 55.65 14.58
CA GLN A 720 -37.39 55.16 15.54
C GLN A 720 -36.81 55.01 16.96
N LEU A 721 -35.59 54.48 17.08
CA LEU A 721 -34.88 54.36 18.35
C LEU A 721 -34.64 55.72 19.02
N GLN A 722 -34.26 56.73 18.24
CA GLN A 722 -34.09 58.11 18.73
C GLN A 722 -35.43 58.75 19.14
N GLN A 723 -36.51 58.48 18.41
CA GLN A 723 -37.86 58.95 18.80
C GLN A 723 -38.32 58.32 20.12
N MET A 724 -38.11 57.01 20.29
CA MET A 724 -38.41 56.33 21.56
C MET A 724 -37.59 56.91 22.71
N GLN A 725 -36.28 57.14 22.52
CA GLN A 725 -35.43 57.76 23.53
C GLN A 725 -35.95 59.13 23.97
N TRP A 726 -36.38 59.96 23.01
CA TRP A 726 -36.94 61.28 23.29
C TRP A 726 -38.28 61.23 24.03
N GLN A 727 -39.19 60.35 23.61
CA GLN A 727 -40.48 60.19 24.30
C GLN A 727 -40.31 59.70 25.74
N MET A 728 -39.35 58.79 25.97
CA MET A 728 -39.01 58.33 27.31
C MET A 728 -38.47 59.48 28.17
N GLN A 729 -37.56 60.29 27.64
CA GLN A 729 -37.04 61.48 28.33
C GLN A 729 -38.13 62.51 28.67
N LEU A 730 -39.10 62.74 27.77
CA LEU A 730 -40.24 63.63 28.01
C LEU A 730 -41.17 63.10 29.11
N ALA A 731 -41.47 61.80 29.09
CA ALA A 731 -42.29 61.16 30.13
C ALA A 731 -41.64 61.30 31.51
N HIS A 732 -40.31 61.12 31.59
CA HIS A 732 -39.55 61.35 32.83
C HIS A 732 -39.56 62.82 33.27
N ALA A 733 -39.40 63.77 32.35
CA ALA A 733 -39.42 65.20 32.68
C ALA A 733 -40.78 65.67 33.20
N ALA A 734 -41.88 65.20 32.59
CA ALA A 734 -43.25 65.52 33.05
C ALA A 734 -43.53 64.97 34.46
N LYS A 735 -43.10 63.73 34.73
CA LYS A 735 -43.29 63.08 36.05
C LYS A 735 -42.40 63.70 37.14
N TYR A 736 -41.21 64.20 36.77
CA TYR A 736 -40.34 64.98 37.65
C TYR A 736 -40.98 66.33 38.06
N GLN A 737 -41.71 66.98 37.15
CA GLN A 737 -42.47 68.19 37.46
C GLN A 737 -43.67 67.91 38.38
N GLU A 738 -44.39 66.81 38.17
CA GLU A 738 -45.50 66.38 39.05
C GLU A 738 -45.02 66.05 40.47
N THR A 739 -43.87 65.40 40.61
CA THR A 739 -43.27 65.08 41.93
C THR A 739 -42.67 66.31 42.64
N MET A 740 -42.18 67.30 41.89
CA MET A 740 -41.76 68.60 42.45
C MET A 740 -42.94 69.44 42.94
N GLN A 741 -44.09 69.40 42.25
CA GLN A 741 -45.32 70.06 42.71
C GLN A 741 -45.91 69.41 43.97
N ALA A 742 -45.76 68.10 44.14
CA ALA A 742 -46.20 67.38 45.34
C ALA A 742 -45.30 67.61 46.58
N SER A 743 -44.05 68.07 46.41
CA SER A 743 -43.05 68.23 47.49
C SER A 743 -42.78 69.69 47.91
N GLY A 744 -43.42 70.68 47.27
CA GLY A 744 -43.38 72.08 47.70
C GLY A 744 -42.03 72.79 47.51
N ALA A 745 -41.11 72.24 46.73
CA ALA A 745 -39.83 72.88 46.40
C ALA A 745 -39.91 73.64 45.06
N ASN A 746 -39.38 74.86 45.01
CA ASN A 746 -39.28 75.61 43.75
C ASN A 746 -38.26 74.94 42.79
N PRO A 747 -38.55 74.90 41.49
CA PRO A 747 -37.65 74.28 40.52
C PRO A 747 -36.36 75.10 40.34
N PRO A 748 -35.21 74.47 40.06
CA PRO A 748 -34.07 75.19 39.53
C PRO A 748 -34.44 75.72 38.14
N VAL A 749 -34.10 76.98 37.88
CA VAL A 749 -34.18 77.59 36.54
C VAL A 749 -33.23 76.82 35.61
N LEU A 750 -33.78 76.28 34.52
CA LEU A 750 -33.04 75.67 33.41
C LEU A 750 -32.47 76.73 32.47
#